data_AF-A0A845HVQ0-F1
#
_entry.id   AF-A0A845HVQ0-F1
#
_cell.length_a   1.000
_cell.length_b   1.000
_cell.length_c   1.000
_cell.angle_alpha   90.00
_cell.angle_beta   90.00
_cell.angle_gamma   90.00
#
_symmetry.space_group_name_H-M   'P 1'
#
loop_
_entity.id
_entity.type
_entity.pdbx_description
1 polymer ?
#
loop_
_entity_poly.entity_id
_entity_poly.type
_entity_poly.pdbx_seq_one_letter_code
_entity_poly.pdbx_strand_id
1 'polypeptide(L)'
;MTSPAKSSPASFVFDSGTLSIDALLSGYKWGGGAGTGATVTYSFPFSFGSAVFSGPGGGSYSDLDEPHASQHYGLDTVQQAAAQTALQAWANVANVKPVLVADTTTSVGDIRLAWTSASETASDGGGAWGWASFPSSIYPSGGDVWISTDADGALSSNDWSVGSYNYMSLVHELGHALGLKHPFEDNPVDPAHSTRQYSVMAYDDAPHSLFVRVTETANSASWKSYTVVPNSPMLDDIAAMQYLYGANTTYHTGNDTYTFDPSTPFLSTIWDAGGNDTISIANFSNGSLIDLQQGHFSSIHIPSDTGAGINWQNDPPVPTYDGTDNLAIAYGTVIENAIGGSGSDTLIGNSGANHLQGNGGHNIIDGGAGIDTAVYTGAFGSYTLAASGAGYTVTSKIDPGQSDTLSNIERLAFADGTMALSQAAVDEDAARAPYVAMAQKFYIAYFGNPADPGGLGGMVSQMMTTHAPTTTGGFIMAYYTNATVKAMVDNFALSSDPAALGNGSDLDFLTAIYAHVLGRAPDEGVNYWVNSLKAGLPRPLAALSVLEGAEHNTSAQGLIDGALVNNRLVVASNFTSLLDTPAELAGYSGSAAASVARALLTHVDQNTSVLDYESTVMQTVANLAGGVQTSAAPQEVVLVGTSTLEHAWA
;
A
#
# COMPACT_ATOMS: atom_id res chain seq x y z
N MET A 1 -20.53 -4.79 36.36
CA MET A 1 -20.78 -3.45 35.82
C MET A 1 -20.10 -2.46 36.74
N THR A 2 -19.36 -1.56 36.14
CA THR A 2 -18.61 -0.50 36.82
C THR A 2 -19.57 0.42 37.54
N SER A 3 -19.16 0.89 38.71
CA SER A 3 -19.95 1.76 39.58
C SER A 3 -19.02 2.77 40.24
N PRO A 4 -19.55 3.85 40.83
CA PRO A 4 -18.71 4.85 41.50
C PRO A 4 -17.72 4.30 42.55
N ALA A 5 -17.96 3.09 43.08
CA ALA A 5 -17.12 2.44 44.08
C ALA A 5 -16.48 1.11 43.61
N LYS A 6 -16.60 0.74 42.33
CA LYS A 6 -16.05 -0.52 41.80
C LYS A 6 -15.58 -0.37 40.36
N SER A 7 -14.32 -0.73 40.11
CA SER A 7 -13.69 -0.74 38.79
C SER A 7 -13.96 -2.01 38.01
N SER A 8 -13.75 -1.94 36.69
CA SER A 8 -13.68 -3.12 35.82
C SER A 8 -12.37 -3.89 36.01
N PRO A 9 -12.30 -5.16 35.56
CA PRO A 9 -11.06 -5.90 35.53
C PRO A 9 -10.02 -5.24 34.63
N ALA A 10 -8.81 -5.09 35.16
CA ALA A 10 -7.59 -4.72 34.47
C ALA A 10 -6.51 -5.77 34.70
N SER A 11 -5.66 -6.00 33.69
CA SER A 11 -4.59 -6.99 33.71
C SER A 11 -3.23 -6.33 33.61
N PHE A 12 -2.24 -6.90 34.31
CA PHE A 12 -0.83 -6.54 34.13
C PHE A 12 -0.33 -7.05 32.78
N VAL A 13 0.53 -6.26 32.14
CA VAL A 13 1.13 -6.53 30.83
C VAL A 13 2.64 -6.46 30.95
N PHE A 14 3.32 -7.44 30.37
CA PHE A 14 4.77 -7.45 30.26
C PHE A 14 5.24 -6.61 29.08
N ASP A 15 6.49 -6.17 29.13
CA ASP A 15 7.19 -5.56 27.99
C ASP A 15 7.13 -6.47 26.75
N SER A 16 6.93 -5.85 25.60
CA SER A 16 6.92 -6.48 24.28
C SER A 16 8.31 -6.91 23.81
N GLY A 17 9.37 -6.26 24.31
CA GLY A 17 10.75 -6.43 23.85
C GLY A 17 11.15 -5.46 22.73
N THR A 18 10.24 -4.59 22.29
CA THR A 18 10.50 -3.49 21.34
C THR A 18 10.50 -2.18 22.11
N LEU A 19 11.63 -1.46 22.10
CA LEU A 19 11.83 -0.27 22.94
C LEU A 19 10.76 0.81 22.73
N SER A 20 10.40 1.14 21.49
CA SER A 20 9.43 2.19 21.21
C SER A 20 8.01 1.85 21.70
N ILE A 21 7.65 0.56 21.71
CA ILE A 21 6.40 0.07 22.32
C ILE A 21 6.51 0.12 23.83
N ASP A 22 7.59 -0.45 24.40
CA ASP A 22 7.77 -0.61 25.85
C ASP A 22 7.86 0.75 26.57
N ALA A 23 8.42 1.75 25.90
CA ALA A 23 8.45 3.13 26.36
C ALA A 23 7.06 3.76 26.51
N LEU A 24 6.02 3.19 25.89
CA LEU A 24 4.64 3.65 25.99
C LEU A 24 3.77 2.75 26.88
N LEU A 25 4.26 1.64 27.45
CA LEU A 25 3.43 0.77 28.27
C LEU A 25 3.39 1.20 29.75
N SER A 26 2.20 1.54 30.27
CA SER A 26 2.01 1.76 31.72
C SER A 26 2.12 0.48 32.57
N GLY A 27 2.10 -0.68 31.90
CA GLY A 27 2.08 -2.01 32.53
C GLY A 27 0.68 -2.54 32.84
N TYR A 28 -0.39 -1.78 32.58
CA TYR A 28 -1.77 -2.25 32.78
C TYR A 28 -2.68 -1.93 31.60
N LYS A 29 -3.66 -2.81 31.37
CA LYS A 29 -4.74 -2.62 30.38
C LYS A 29 -6.08 -3.10 30.90
N TRP A 30 -7.17 -2.66 30.29
CA TRP A 30 -8.49 -3.22 30.58
C TRP A 30 -8.65 -4.66 30.06
N GLY A 31 -9.43 -5.47 30.78
CA GLY A 31 -9.82 -6.82 30.36
C GLY A 31 -8.74 -7.87 30.56
N GLY A 32 -8.56 -8.74 29.55
CA GLY A 32 -7.64 -9.89 29.58
C GLY A 32 -6.17 -9.52 29.34
N GLY A 33 -5.34 -10.52 29.05
CA GLY A 33 -3.90 -10.33 28.77
C GLY A 33 -3.59 -9.52 27.52
N ALA A 34 -2.29 -9.30 27.26
CA ALA A 34 -1.79 -8.61 26.06
C ALA A 34 -2.34 -9.25 24.77
N GLY A 35 -2.57 -8.42 23.74
CA GLY A 35 -3.11 -8.82 22.45
C GLY A 35 -4.59 -9.24 22.47
N THR A 36 -5.29 -9.16 23.61
CA THR A 36 -6.72 -9.51 23.70
C THR A 36 -7.59 -8.25 23.76
N GLY A 37 -8.57 -8.18 22.87
CA GLY A 37 -9.50 -7.06 22.81
C GLY A 37 -10.34 -6.91 24.09
N ALA A 38 -10.84 -5.70 24.32
CA ALA A 38 -11.64 -5.37 25.49
C ALA A 38 -12.84 -4.49 25.12
N THR A 39 -13.98 -4.74 25.77
CA THR A 39 -15.07 -3.76 25.83
C THR A 39 -14.78 -2.79 26.96
N VAL A 40 -14.65 -1.52 26.63
CA VAL A 40 -14.35 -0.44 27.56
C VAL A 40 -15.55 0.50 27.56
N THR A 41 -16.25 0.57 28.68
CA THR A 41 -17.38 1.48 28.82
C THR A 41 -16.90 2.88 29.14
N TYR A 42 -17.62 3.92 28.71
CA TYR A 42 -17.31 5.30 29.07
C TYR A 42 -18.58 6.07 29.42
N SER A 43 -18.47 7.12 30.22
CA SER A 43 -19.59 7.98 30.60
C SER A 43 -19.18 9.43 30.82
N PHE A 44 -20.17 10.33 30.81
CA PHE A 44 -19.99 11.77 31.03
C PHE A 44 -20.66 12.19 32.34
N PRO A 45 -19.90 12.32 33.44
CA PRO A 45 -20.38 12.81 34.72
C PRO A 45 -21.07 14.17 34.63
N PHE A 46 -21.91 14.47 35.63
CA PHE A 46 -22.63 15.73 35.79
C PHE A 46 -23.67 16.04 34.69
N SER A 47 -23.88 15.14 33.73
CA SER A 47 -24.94 15.25 32.71
C SER A 47 -26.35 15.44 33.29
N PHE A 48 -26.57 15.02 34.54
CA PHE A 48 -27.83 15.21 35.30
C PHE A 48 -27.67 16.11 36.55
N GLY A 49 -26.68 17.01 36.54
CA GLY A 49 -26.44 18.02 37.58
C GLY A 49 -25.69 17.55 38.83
N SER A 50 -25.51 16.24 39.03
CA SER A 50 -24.62 15.69 40.07
C SER A 50 -23.99 14.38 39.60
N ALA A 51 -22.82 14.04 40.14
CA ALA A 51 -22.14 12.77 39.91
C ALA A 51 -21.57 12.24 41.22
N VAL A 52 -21.44 10.92 41.31
CA VAL A 52 -20.84 10.26 42.47
C VAL A 52 -19.47 9.73 42.08
N PHE A 53 -18.48 9.99 42.93
CA PHE A 53 -17.13 9.47 42.86
C PHE A 53 -16.78 8.88 44.24
N SER A 54 -15.96 7.84 44.28
CA SER A 54 -15.53 7.25 45.55
C SER A 54 -14.17 6.61 45.41
N GLY A 55 -13.35 6.72 46.46
CA GLY A 55 -12.10 5.98 46.57
C GLY A 55 -12.31 4.51 46.95
N PRO A 56 -11.24 3.70 46.89
CA PRO A 56 -11.28 2.30 47.33
C PRO A 56 -11.73 2.20 48.79
N GLY A 57 -12.70 1.33 49.07
CA GLY A 57 -13.24 1.14 50.42
C GLY A 57 -13.98 2.36 51.00
N GLY A 58 -14.34 3.35 50.18
CA GLY A 58 -14.96 4.60 50.63
C GLY A 58 -13.97 5.66 51.15
N GLY A 59 -12.67 5.50 50.86
CA GLY A 59 -11.65 6.50 51.12
C GLY A 59 -11.68 7.67 50.13
N SER A 60 -10.66 8.53 50.21
CA SER A 60 -10.46 9.65 49.26
C SER A 60 -10.41 9.15 47.82
N TYR A 61 -11.01 9.92 46.91
CA TYR A 61 -11.05 9.59 45.49
C TYR A 61 -9.64 9.55 44.87
N SER A 62 -8.87 10.62 45.11
CA SER A 62 -7.47 10.78 44.71
C SER A 62 -6.77 11.71 45.71
N ASP A 63 -5.49 12.00 45.51
CA ASP A 63 -4.76 13.01 46.28
C ASP A 63 -5.16 14.46 45.92
N LEU A 64 -5.69 14.68 44.72
CA LEU A 64 -6.13 15.99 44.23
C LEU A 64 -7.62 16.28 44.53
N ASP A 65 -8.40 15.23 44.81
CA ASP A 65 -9.83 15.27 45.14
C ASP A 65 -10.66 16.09 44.13
N GLU A 66 -10.42 15.84 42.84
CA GLU A 66 -11.01 16.53 41.69
C GLU A 66 -12.54 16.67 41.74
N PRO A 67 -13.32 15.65 42.16
CA PRO A 67 -14.77 15.75 42.28
C PRO A 67 -15.26 16.80 43.28
N HIS A 68 -14.39 17.25 44.17
CA HIS A 68 -14.68 18.22 45.23
C HIS A 68 -13.87 19.52 45.08
N ALA A 69 -13.17 19.70 43.95
CA ALA A 69 -12.53 20.96 43.59
C ALA A 69 -13.55 22.11 43.47
N SER A 70 -13.07 23.36 43.54
CA SER A 70 -13.95 24.54 43.54
C SER A 70 -14.84 24.66 42.30
N GLN A 71 -14.34 24.21 41.14
CA GLN A 71 -15.11 24.02 39.92
C GLN A 71 -14.97 22.57 39.48
N HIS A 72 -16.09 21.93 39.18
CA HIS A 72 -16.15 20.60 38.60
C HIS A 72 -17.47 20.47 37.86
N TYR A 73 -17.43 20.13 36.57
CA TYR A 73 -18.62 20.08 35.73
C TYR A 73 -18.45 19.16 34.52
N GLY A 74 -19.57 18.80 33.89
CA GLY A 74 -19.58 17.89 32.76
C GLY A 74 -19.14 18.57 31.45
N LEU A 75 -18.68 17.76 30.51
CA LEU A 75 -18.42 18.19 29.14
C LEU A 75 -19.72 18.61 28.44
N ASP A 76 -19.65 19.65 27.60
CA ASP A 76 -20.77 20.01 26.72
C ASP A 76 -20.92 19.03 25.53
N THR A 77 -21.93 19.24 24.69
CA THR A 77 -22.21 18.33 23.57
C THR A 77 -21.10 18.28 22.53
N VAL A 78 -20.36 19.37 22.32
CA VAL A 78 -19.26 19.43 21.34
C VAL A 78 -18.06 18.64 21.87
N GLN A 79 -17.75 18.85 23.15
CA GLN A 79 -16.68 18.15 23.85
C GLN A 79 -16.96 16.64 23.98
N GLN A 80 -18.21 16.27 24.29
CA GLN A 80 -18.64 14.87 24.31
C GLN A 80 -18.46 14.21 22.94
N ALA A 81 -18.86 14.88 21.85
CA ALA A 81 -18.67 14.37 20.51
C ALA A 81 -17.18 14.21 20.16
N ALA A 82 -16.33 15.17 20.54
CA ALA A 82 -14.89 15.06 20.33
C ALA A 82 -14.26 13.88 21.09
N ALA A 83 -14.67 13.67 22.35
CA ALA A 83 -14.22 12.53 23.14
C ALA A 83 -14.64 11.18 22.53
N GLN A 84 -15.85 11.11 21.96
CA GLN A 84 -16.32 9.92 21.24
C GLN A 84 -15.49 9.65 19.98
N THR A 85 -15.18 10.69 19.20
CA THR A 85 -14.31 10.59 18.03
C THR A 85 -12.90 10.13 18.42
N ALA A 86 -12.33 10.66 19.51
CA ALA A 86 -11.02 10.26 20.00
C ALA A 86 -10.98 8.79 20.49
N LEU A 87 -12.02 8.32 21.20
CA LEU A 87 -12.17 6.90 21.54
C LEU A 87 -12.32 6.02 20.29
N GLN A 88 -13.04 6.52 19.28
CA GLN A 88 -13.18 5.81 18.01
C GLN A 88 -11.85 5.73 17.26
N ALA A 89 -10.98 6.75 17.33
CA ALA A 89 -9.65 6.70 16.73
C ALA A 89 -8.80 5.56 17.30
N TRP A 90 -8.85 5.32 18.61
CA TRP A 90 -8.22 4.14 19.23
C TRP A 90 -8.87 2.81 18.82
N ALA A 91 -10.20 2.79 18.69
CA ALA A 91 -10.96 1.61 18.25
C ALA A 91 -10.76 1.27 16.76
N ASN A 92 -10.39 2.25 15.94
CA ASN A 92 -10.06 2.04 14.53
C ASN A 92 -8.80 1.19 14.38
N VAL A 93 -7.80 1.41 15.25
CA VAL A 93 -6.47 0.79 15.11
C VAL A 93 -6.29 -0.48 15.95
N ALA A 94 -7.08 -0.66 17.02
CA ALA A 94 -6.97 -1.81 17.92
C ALA A 94 -8.35 -2.31 18.38
N ASN A 95 -8.43 -3.54 18.92
CA ASN A 95 -9.68 -4.15 19.39
C ASN A 95 -10.18 -3.60 20.74
N VAL A 96 -10.17 -2.28 20.88
CA VAL A 96 -10.88 -1.54 21.93
C VAL A 96 -12.31 -1.30 21.45
N LYS A 97 -13.30 -1.74 22.22
CA LYS A 97 -14.73 -1.59 21.89
C LYS A 97 -15.36 -0.58 22.85
N PRO A 98 -15.36 0.72 22.51
CA PRO A 98 -15.92 1.76 23.36
C PRO A 98 -17.45 1.66 23.42
N VAL A 99 -18.03 1.73 24.62
CA VAL A 99 -19.49 1.68 24.82
C VAL A 99 -19.94 2.79 25.76
N LEU A 100 -20.74 3.74 25.25
CA LEU A 100 -21.33 4.79 26.08
C LEU A 100 -22.34 4.18 27.05
N VAL A 101 -22.20 4.48 28.33
CA VAL A 101 -23.17 4.15 29.39
C VAL A 101 -23.60 5.40 30.14
N ALA A 102 -24.74 5.33 30.82
CA ALA A 102 -25.21 6.43 31.66
C ALA A 102 -24.31 6.59 32.89
N ASP A 103 -23.96 7.84 33.23
CA ASP A 103 -23.32 8.18 34.51
C ASP A 103 -24.40 8.41 35.57
N THR A 104 -24.48 7.51 36.55
CA THR A 104 -25.51 7.49 37.60
C THR A 104 -24.90 7.14 38.95
N THR A 105 -25.69 7.22 40.02
CA THR A 105 -25.25 6.84 41.38
C THR A 105 -24.92 5.35 41.54
N THR A 106 -25.25 4.50 40.57
CA THR A 106 -25.04 3.03 40.65
C THR A 106 -24.34 2.41 39.45
N SER A 107 -24.14 3.17 38.38
CA SER A 107 -23.55 2.73 37.12
C SER A 107 -22.77 3.89 36.51
N VAL A 108 -21.54 3.65 36.11
CA VAL A 108 -20.64 4.60 35.43
C VAL A 108 -19.83 3.84 34.38
N GLY A 109 -19.12 4.55 33.50
CA GLY A 109 -18.14 3.97 32.59
C GLY A 109 -16.85 3.56 33.29
N ASP A 110 -16.04 2.76 32.60
CA ASP A 110 -14.64 2.49 32.95
C ASP A 110 -13.76 3.72 32.76
N ILE A 111 -14.14 4.58 31.81
CA ILE A 111 -13.54 5.88 31.55
C ILE A 111 -14.61 6.96 31.80
N ARG A 112 -14.31 7.94 32.64
CA ARG A 112 -15.21 9.08 32.90
C ARG A 112 -14.48 10.38 32.62
N LEU A 113 -15.09 11.28 31.86
CA LEU A 113 -14.47 12.54 31.45
C LEU A 113 -15.21 13.74 32.05
N ALA A 114 -14.51 14.60 32.79
CA ALA A 114 -15.09 15.80 33.39
C ALA A 114 -14.08 16.94 33.55
N TRP A 115 -14.58 18.16 33.74
CA TRP A 115 -13.76 19.32 34.08
C TRP A 115 -13.50 19.40 35.59
N THR A 116 -12.34 19.93 35.98
CA THR A 116 -11.99 20.24 37.38
C THR A 116 -11.07 21.46 37.49
N SER A 117 -11.19 22.19 38.60
CA SER A 117 -10.24 23.23 39.01
C SER A 117 -9.17 22.71 39.97
N ALA A 118 -9.06 21.40 40.16
CA ALA A 118 -7.82 20.84 40.68
C ALA A 118 -6.69 21.18 39.70
N SER A 119 -5.46 21.27 40.17
CA SER A 119 -4.32 21.58 39.31
C SER A 119 -3.19 20.60 39.54
N GLU A 120 -2.64 20.13 38.43
CA GLU A 120 -1.41 19.38 38.35
C GLU A 120 -0.39 20.21 37.55
N THR A 121 0.88 20.12 37.95
CA THR A 121 1.97 20.82 37.27
C THR A 121 2.57 19.86 36.24
N ALA A 122 2.54 20.26 34.98
CA ALA A 122 3.22 19.54 33.91
C ALA A 122 4.74 19.54 34.13
N SER A 123 5.45 18.63 33.46
CA SER A 123 6.91 18.46 33.65
C SER A 123 7.75 19.69 33.29
N ASP A 124 7.19 20.63 32.51
CA ASP A 124 7.81 21.92 32.16
C ASP A 124 7.57 23.03 33.21
N GLY A 125 6.82 22.74 34.27
CA GLY A 125 6.45 23.69 35.31
C GLY A 125 5.17 24.51 35.03
N GLY A 126 4.51 24.28 33.88
CA GLY A 126 3.21 24.86 33.54
C GLY A 126 2.04 24.08 34.15
N GLY A 127 0.81 24.57 33.96
CA GLY A 127 -0.40 23.83 34.32
C GLY A 127 -0.70 22.74 33.28
N ALA A 128 -0.98 21.52 33.72
CA ALA A 128 -1.38 20.43 32.84
C ALA A 128 -2.73 20.73 32.15
N TRP A 129 -2.87 20.33 30.88
CA TRP A 129 -4.15 20.43 30.15
C TRP A 129 -5.23 19.55 30.79
N GLY A 130 -4.83 18.35 31.16
CA GLY A 130 -5.60 17.37 31.89
C GLY A 130 -4.68 16.29 32.42
N TRP A 131 -5.28 15.28 33.05
CA TRP A 131 -4.61 14.06 33.46
C TRP A 131 -5.61 12.92 33.47
N ALA A 132 -5.11 11.70 33.36
CA ALA A 132 -5.90 10.50 33.39
C ALA A 132 -5.27 9.44 34.27
N SER A 133 -6.12 8.66 34.94
CA SER A 133 -5.67 7.48 35.67
C SER A 133 -5.53 6.27 34.75
N PHE A 134 -4.44 5.51 34.88
CA PHE A 134 -4.28 4.23 34.18
C PHE A 134 -5.38 3.22 34.54
N PRO A 135 -5.59 2.17 33.70
CA PRO A 135 -6.48 1.07 34.02
C PRO A 135 -6.20 0.44 35.39
N SER A 136 -7.23 0.28 36.22
CA SER A 136 -7.08 -0.27 37.57
C SER A 136 -8.23 -1.19 37.97
N SER A 137 -7.89 -2.35 38.55
CA SER A 137 -8.87 -3.26 39.17
C SER A 137 -9.23 -2.86 40.61
N ILE A 138 -8.51 -1.90 41.20
CA ILE A 138 -8.58 -1.59 42.63
C ILE A 138 -9.20 -0.21 42.86
N TYR A 139 -8.75 0.78 42.10
CA TYR A 139 -9.14 2.17 42.27
C TYR A 139 -10.31 2.48 41.33
N PRO A 140 -11.49 2.89 41.84
CA PRO A 140 -12.62 3.29 41.00
C PRO A 140 -12.35 4.50 40.11
N SER A 141 -11.29 5.26 40.40
CA SER A 141 -10.77 6.34 39.55
C SER A 141 -9.99 5.83 38.33
N GLY A 142 -9.62 4.55 38.26
CA GLY A 142 -8.86 4.02 37.13
C GLY A 142 -9.62 4.24 35.83
N GLY A 143 -8.97 4.88 34.85
CA GLY A 143 -9.57 5.31 33.58
C GLY A 143 -10.24 6.69 33.61
N ASP A 144 -10.46 7.32 34.76
CA ASP A 144 -11.05 8.65 34.82
C ASP A 144 -10.07 9.70 34.25
N VAL A 145 -10.61 10.64 33.48
CA VAL A 145 -9.93 11.75 32.82
C VAL A 145 -10.49 13.06 33.36
N TRP A 146 -9.59 13.92 33.83
CA TRP A 146 -9.91 15.24 34.32
C TRP A 146 -9.29 16.30 33.42
N ILE A 147 -10.13 17.21 32.92
CA ILE A 147 -9.70 18.35 32.09
C ILE A 147 -9.60 19.58 33.00
N SER A 148 -8.46 20.25 32.98
CA SER A 148 -8.15 21.37 33.85
C SER A 148 -8.89 22.64 33.41
N THR A 149 -9.62 23.28 34.32
CA THR A 149 -10.17 24.63 34.10
C THR A 149 -9.11 25.72 34.18
N ASP A 150 -7.91 25.39 34.65
CA ASP A 150 -6.81 26.34 34.87
C ASP A 150 -5.76 26.26 33.75
N ALA A 151 -5.92 25.34 32.79
CA ALA A 151 -5.03 25.23 31.65
C ALA A 151 -5.27 26.34 30.62
N ASP A 152 -4.19 27.06 30.30
CA ASP A 152 -4.18 28.07 29.23
C ASP A 152 -4.60 27.51 27.86
N GLY A 153 -4.62 26.20 27.64
CA GLY A 153 -5.03 25.58 26.36
C GLY A 153 -6.53 25.27 26.24
N ALA A 154 -7.09 24.54 27.21
CA ALA A 154 -8.44 23.94 27.10
C ALA A 154 -9.57 24.99 27.06
N LEU A 155 -9.36 26.16 27.69
CA LEU A 155 -10.32 27.27 27.70
C LEU A 155 -9.96 28.42 26.75
N SER A 156 -8.74 28.48 26.22
CA SER A 156 -8.34 29.55 25.28
C SER A 156 -8.76 29.27 23.84
N SER A 157 -9.01 28.00 23.51
CA SER A 157 -9.52 27.56 22.21
C SER A 157 -10.80 26.74 22.38
N ASN A 158 -11.87 27.16 21.71
CA ASN A 158 -13.11 26.39 21.61
C ASN A 158 -13.10 25.39 20.43
N ASP A 159 -11.94 25.13 19.83
CA ASP A 159 -11.81 24.19 18.72
C ASP A 159 -11.51 22.79 19.22
N TRP A 160 -12.45 21.87 19.01
CA TRP A 160 -12.39 20.45 19.38
C TRP A 160 -12.42 19.53 18.16
N SER A 161 -12.20 20.08 16.96
CA SER A 161 -12.19 19.32 15.72
C SER A 161 -10.92 18.45 15.60
N VAL A 162 -11.01 17.40 14.79
CA VAL A 162 -9.86 16.52 14.49
C VAL A 162 -8.69 17.36 13.96
N GLY A 163 -7.50 17.17 14.53
CA GLY A 163 -6.30 17.96 14.23
C GLY A 163 -6.17 19.26 15.04
N SER A 164 -7.12 19.58 15.93
CA SER A 164 -6.96 20.65 16.91
C SER A 164 -6.15 20.18 18.12
N TYR A 165 -5.56 21.12 18.86
CA TYR A 165 -4.82 20.82 20.08
C TYR A 165 -5.69 20.15 21.16
N ASN A 166 -6.95 20.57 21.32
CA ASN A 166 -7.86 19.95 22.30
C ASN A 166 -8.24 18.53 21.88
N TYR A 167 -8.41 18.27 20.58
CA TYR A 167 -8.67 16.91 20.10
C TYR A 167 -7.46 16.00 20.33
N MET A 168 -6.26 16.45 19.96
CA MET A 168 -5.02 15.69 20.20
C MET A 168 -4.81 15.40 21.70
N SER A 169 -5.10 16.39 22.57
CA SER A 169 -5.04 16.20 24.03
C SER A 169 -6.09 15.19 24.53
N LEU A 170 -7.30 15.15 23.94
CA LEU A 170 -8.25 14.07 24.25
C LEU A 170 -7.74 12.69 23.84
N VAL A 171 -7.14 12.56 22.65
CA VAL A 171 -6.54 11.29 22.22
C VAL A 171 -5.42 10.87 23.19
N HIS A 172 -4.59 11.82 23.63
CA HIS A 172 -3.55 11.64 24.64
C HIS A 172 -4.09 11.12 25.98
N GLU A 173 -5.01 11.85 26.62
CA GLU A 173 -5.55 11.43 27.92
C GLU A 173 -6.30 10.09 27.84
N LEU A 174 -6.98 9.83 26.72
CA LEU A 174 -7.60 8.53 26.48
C LEU A 174 -6.57 7.43 26.25
N GLY A 175 -5.40 7.74 25.71
CA GLY A 175 -4.24 6.84 25.65
C GLY A 175 -3.83 6.37 27.05
N HIS A 176 -3.68 7.31 28.00
CA HIS A 176 -3.47 6.99 29.42
C HIS A 176 -4.59 6.14 30.01
N ALA A 177 -5.85 6.54 29.83
CA ALA A 177 -7.01 5.79 30.32
C ALA A 177 -7.11 4.37 29.73
N LEU A 178 -6.45 4.11 28.59
CA LEU A 178 -6.34 2.81 27.94
C LEU A 178 -5.04 2.06 28.28
N GLY A 179 -4.07 2.70 28.93
CA GLY A 179 -2.86 2.05 29.45
C GLY A 179 -1.54 2.49 28.81
N LEU A 180 -1.52 3.57 28.03
CA LEU A 180 -0.28 4.14 27.51
C LEU A 180 0.33 5.12 28.52
N LYS A 181 1.64 5.11 28.71
CA LYS A 181 2.39 6.12 29.48
C LYS A 181 3.13 7.07 28.54
N HIS A 182 3.68 8.15 29.06
CA HIS A 182 4.57 9.02 28.27
C HIS A 182 5.88 8.29 27.88
N PRO A 183 6.44 8.55 26.69
CA PRO A 183 7.65 7.86 26.19
C PRO A 183 8.93 8.18 26.97
N PHE A 184 8.90 9.22 27.80
CA PHE A 184 10.01 9.72 28.61
C PHE A 184 9.84 9.42 30.11
N GLU A 185 8.71 8.86 30.53
CA GLU A 185 8.41 8.59 31.94
C GLU A 185 8.60 7.11 32.29
N ASP A 186 9.22 6.85 33.44
CA ASP A 186 9.57 5.52 33.97
C ASP A 186 10.37 4.62 33.01
N ASN A 187 11.29 3.80 33.52
CA ASN A 187 12.03 2.91 32.60
C ASN A 187 11.14 1.73 32.12
N PRO A 188 11.24 1.31 30.85
CA PRO A 188 12.11 1.87 29.80
C PRO A 188 11.55 3.17 29.17
N VAL A 189 12.45 3.98 28.61
CA VAL A 189 12.15 5.23 27.89
C VAL A 189 12.80 5.20 26.50
N ASP A 190 12.22 5.92 25.53
CA ASP A 190 12.76 6.06 24.18
C ASP A 190 12.93 7.54 23.78
N PRO A 191 14.07 8.17 24.11
CA PRO A 191 14.31 9.57 23.79
C PRO A 191 14.32 9.87 22.28
N ALA A 192 14.59 8.88 21.42
CA ALA A 192 14.62 9.10 19.97
C ALA A 192 13.20 9.27 19.41
N HIS A 193 12.22 8.61 20.01
CA HIS A 193 10.80 8.64 19.62
C HIS A 193 9.93 9.45 20.60
N SER A 194 10.55 10.30 21.41
CA SER A 194 9.85 11.12 22.42
C SER A 194 9.34 12.46 21.86
N THR A 195 8.79 12.46 20.64
CA THR A 195 8.15 13.64 20.02
C THR A 195 6.80 13.29 19.39
N ARG A 196 5.97 14.31 19.15
CA ARG A 196 4.64 14.16 18.53
C ARG A 196 4.66 13.62 17.09
N GLN A 197 5.83 13.49 16.47
CA GLN A 197 6.00 12.78 15.20
C GLN A 197 5.73 11.27 15.35
N TYR A 198 6.11 10.69 16.50
CA TYR A 198 6.04 9.25 16.74
C TYR A 198 4.89 8.85 17.68
N SER A 199 4.56 9.71 18.64
CA SER A 199 3.53 9.43 19.65
C SER A 199 2.80 10.69 20.10
N VAL A 200 1.46 10.65 20.13
CA VAL A 200 0.64 11.68 20.78
C VAL A 200 0.90 11.77 22.27
N MET A 201 1.48 10.73 22.87
CA MET A 201 1.90 10.69 24.28
C MET A 201 3.16 11.51 24.55
N ALA A 202 3.84 12.03 23.53
CA ALA A 202 4.99 12.90 23.72
C ALA A 202 4.58 14.36 24.02
N TYR A 203 5.45 15.06 24.76
CA TYR A 203 5.28 16.49 25.03
C TYR A 203 5.99 17.38 24.01
N ASP A 204 7.13 16.91 23.50
CA ASP A 204 7.89 17.66 22.51
C ASP A 204 7.15 17.66 21.16
N ASP A 205 7.07 18.85 20.57
CA ASP A 205 6.50 19.03 19.23
C ASP A 205 7.27 18.21 18.19
N ALA A 206 6.57 17.78 17.14
CA ALA A 206 7.23 17.17 16.00
C ALA A 206 8.28 18.15 15.42
N PRO A 207 9.42 17.64 14.93
CA PRO A 207 10.27 18.41 14.04
C PRO A 207 9.43 19.03 12.91
N HIS A 208 9.78 20.22 12.43
CA HIS A 208 9.09 20.84 11.30
C HIS A 208 7.57 21.03 11.50
N SER A 209 7.14 21.45 12.70
CA SER A 209 5.71 21.58 13.04
C SER A 209 5.18 23.02 13.09
N LEU A 210 6.03 24.05 13.09
CA LEU A 210 5.55 25.44 13.18
C LEU A 210 5.07 25.91 11.81
N PHE A 211 3.75 26.00 11.65
CA PHE A 211 3.09 26.50 10.45
C PHE A 211 2.73 27.97 10.58
N VAL A 212 2.89 28.71 9.48
CA VAL A 212 2.47 30.11 9.37
C VAL A 212 1.46 30.24 8.24
N ARG A 213 0.34 30.90 8.53
CA ARG A 213 -0.65 31.32 7.54
C ARG A 213 -0.73 32.84 7.47
N VAL A 214 -0.68 33.39 6.27
CA VAL A 214 -0.87 34.80 5.96
C VAL A 214 -2.25 34.96 5.32
N THR A 215 -3.01 35.94 5.81
CA THR A 215 -4.30 36.33 5.24
C THR A 215 -4.20 37.76 4.76
N GLU A 216 -4.26 37.94 3.43
CA GLU A 216 -4.30 39.23 2.77
C GLU A 216 -5.74 39.61 2.39
N THR A 217 -6.06 40.88 2.60
CA THR A 217 -7.25 41.53 2.08
C THR A 217 -6.83 42.69 1.18
N ALA A 218 -7.77 43.30 0.46
CA ALA A 218 -7.49 44.43 -0.41
C ALA A 218 -6.77 45.62 0.30
N ASN A 219 -6.85 45.73 1.63
CA ASN A 219 -6.31 46.86 2.39
C ASN A 219 -5.43 46.46 3.60
N SER A 220 -5.25 45.18 3.89
CA SER A 220 -4.47 44.73 5.06
C SER A 220 -3.92 43.32 4.88
N ALA A 221 -2.87 43.01 5.62
CA ALA A 221 -2.38 41.64 5.78
C ALA A 221 -2.32 41.31 7.28
N SER A 222 -2.54 40.05 7.61
CA SER A 222 -2.40 39.50 8.96
C SER A 222 -1.79 38.12 8.87
N TRP A 223 -1.21 37.63 9.96
CA TRP A 223 -0.68 36.28 10.04
C TRP A 223 -1.12 35.58 11.31
N LYS A 224 -1.18 34.25 11.26
CA LYS A 224 -1.36 33.36 12.40
C LYS A 224 -0.31 32.25 12.30
N SER A 225 0.35 31.95 13.41
CA SER A 225 1.23 30.79 13.55
C SER A 225 0.65 29.79 14.54
N TYR A 226 0.89 28.51 14.30
CA TYR A 226 0.52 27.44 15.23
C TYR A 226 1.38 26.20 14.96
N THR A 227 1.58 25.38 15.99
CA THR A 227 2.15 24.05 15.85
C THR A 227 1.12 23.12 15.21
N VAL A 228 1.51 22.43 14.15
CA VAL A 228 0.75 21.33 13.55
C VAL A 228 0.88 20.13 14.47
N VAL A 229 -0.26 19.62 14.94
CA VAL A 229 -0.34 18.50 15.88
C VAL A 229 -0.94 17.28 15.21
N PRO A 230 -0.69 16.08 15.74
CA PRO A 230 -1.32 14.85 15.27
C PRO A 230 -2.84 14.94 15.16
N ASN A 231 -3.38 14.43 14.07
CA ASN A 231 -4.83 14.27 13.88
C ASN A 231 -5.32 12.82 14.07
N SER A 232 -4.38 11.89 14.32
CA SER A 232 -4.60 10.47 14.59
C SER A 232 -3.62 9.98 15.67
N PRO A 233 -3.85 8.79 16.27
CA PRO A 233 -2.77 8.06 16.96
C PRO A 233 -1.58 7.87 16.01
N MET A 234 -0.37 8.13 16.50
CA MET A 234 0.84 8.09 15.70
C MET A 234 1.47 6.69 15.67
N LEU A 235 2.57 6.53 14.93
CA LEU A 235 3.17 5.23 14.60
C LEU A 235 3.39 4.32 15.82
N ASP A 236 4.01 4.83 16.88
CA ASP A 236 4.29 4.03 18.08
C ASP A 236 3.06 3.87 18.98
N ASP A 237 2.14 4.84 18.95
CA ASP A 237 0.85 4.73 19.66
C ASP A 237 0.04 3.55 19.13
N ILE A 238 -0.04 3.41 17.81
CA ILE A 238 -0.74 2.32 17.15
C ILE A 238 -0.07 0.99 17.52
N ALA A 239 1.25 0.90 17.39
CA ALA A 239 1.98 -0.32 17.73
C ALA A 239 1.77 -0.75 19.20
N ALA A 240 1.84 0.20 20.14
CA ALA A 240 1.61 -0.07 21.55
C ALA A 240 0.15 -0.44 21.86
N MET A 241 -0.83 0.25 21.28
CA MET A 241 -2.24 -0.05 21.48
C MET A 241 -2.61 -1.42 20.89
N GLN A 242 -2.05 -1.78 19.73
CA GLN A 242 -2.21 -3.10 19.13
C GLN A 242 -1.50 -4.20 19.93
N TYR A 243 -0.37 -3.92 20.56
CA TYR A 243 0.23 -4.85 21.51
C TYR A 243 -0.67 -5.09 22.73
N LEU A 244 -1.29 -4.04 23.28
CA LEU A 244 -2.20 -4.15 24.41
C LEU A 244 -3.48 -4.93 24.04
N TYR A 245 -4.17 -4.53 22.98
CA TYR A 245 -5.55 -4.99 22.69
C TYR A 245 -5.68 -5.87 21.44
N GLY A 246 -4.62 -6.04 20.66
CA GLY A 246 -4.64 -6.69 19.35
C GLY A 246 -5.12 -5.74 18.25
N ALA A 247 -4.56 -5.87 17.05
CA ALA A 247 -4.92 -5.05 15.88
C ALA A 247 -6.39 -5.22 15.46
N ASN A 248 -7.04 -4.13 15.05
CA ASN A 248 -8.38 -4.19 14.46
C ASN A 248 -8.28 -4.54 12.97
N THR A 249 -8.49 -5.81 12.65
CA THR A 249 -8.40 -6.34 11.28
C THR A 249 -9.70 -6.18 10.48
N THR A 250 -10.57 -5.25 10.87
CA THR A 250 -11.87 -4.99 10.21
C THR A 250 -12.08 -3.53 9.83
N TYR A 251 -11.12 -2.67 10.15
CA TYR A 251 -11.14 -1.25 9.81
C TYR A 251 -10.50 -1.06 8.44
N HIS A 252 -11.23 -0.49 7.48
CA HIS A 252 -10.80 -0.32 6.09
C HIS A 252 -10.27 -1.65 5.53
N THR A 253 -11.19 -2.54 5.16
CA THR A 253 -10.83 -3.81 4.49
C THR A 253 -11.17 -3.77 2.98
N GLY A 254 -11.49 -2.57 2.48
CA GLY A 254 -11.93 -2.33 1.12
C GLY A 254 -10.75 -1.87 0.27
N ASN A 255 -11.01 -1.36 -0.93
CA ASN A 255 -9.97 -0.66 -1.68
C ASN A 255 -10.11 0.83 -1.38
N ASP A 256 -9.19 1.37 -0.61
CA ASP A 256 -9.26 2.71 -0.06
C ASP A 256 -8.33 3.67 -0.82
N THR A 257 -8.74 4.94 -0.95
CA THR A 257 -7.91 5.99 -1.54
C THR A 257 -7.74 7.14 -0.55
N TYR A 258 -6.52 7.30 -0.08
CA TYR A 258 -6.11 8.35 0.85
C TYR A 258 -5.72 9.60 0.06
N THR A 259 -6.47 10.69 0.24
CA THR A 259 -6.22 11.99 -0.40
C THR A 259 -6.09 13.09 0.64
N PHE A 260 -5.39 14.16 0.25
CA PHE A 260 -5.04 15.27 1.16
C PHE A 260 -5.39 16.61 0.53
N ASP A 261 -5.57 17.64 1.36
CA ASP A 261 -5.77 19.01 0.90
C ASP A 261 -4.41 19.74 0.88
N PRO A 262 -3.95 20.25 -0.29
CA PRO A 262 -2.65 20.92 -0.41
C PRO A 262 -2.55 22.23 0.37
N SER A 263 -3.66 22.71 0.95
CA SER A 263 -3.72 23.91 1.77
C SER A 263 -3.90 23.63 3.27
N THR A 264 -4.04 22.38 3.69
CA THR A 264 -4.31 22.02 5.09
C THR A 264 -3.15 21.22 5.67
N PRO A 265 -2.29 21.81 6.52
CA PRO A 265 -1.19 21.08 7.14
C PRO A 265 -1.71 20.01 8.09
N PHE A 266 -1.00 18.89 8.19
CA PHE A 266 -1.43 17.75 9.00
C PHE A 266 -0.21 16.97 9.51
N LEU A 267 -0.46 16.05 10.45
CA LEU A 267 0.47 15.03 10.90
C LEU A 267 -0.36 13.79 11.26
N SER A 268 -0.11 12.65 10.61
CA SER A 268 -0.99 11.47 10.71
C SER A 268 -0.27 10.15 10.48
N THR A 269 -0.87 9.05 10.95
CA THR A 269 -0.51 7.67 10.58
C THR A 269 -1.70 6.92 9.99
N ILE A 270 -1.48 6.17 8.90
CA ILE A 270 -2.48 5.30 8.26
C ILE A 270 -2.47 3.92 8.91
N TRP A 271 -3.63 3.47 9.38
CA TRP A 271 -3.92 2.06 9.65
C TRP A 271 -4.99 1.59 8.68
N ASP A 272 -4.68 0.53 7.95
CA ASP A 272 -5.57 -0.12 6.99
C ASP A 272 -5.42 -1.64 7.17
N ALA A 273 -6.55 -2.36 7.28
CA ALA A 273 -6.54 -3.78 7.58
C ALA A 273 -6.47 -4.68 6.34
N GLY A 274 -6.54 -4.09 5.14
CA GLY A 274 -6.26 -4.77 3.89
C GLY A 274 -7.18 -4.27 2.77
N GLY A 275 -6.81 -4.59 1.55
CA GLY A 275 -7.42 -3.91 0.44
C GLY A 275 -6.52 -3.95 -0.77
N ASN A 276 -6.82 -3.10 -1.73
CA ASN A 276 -5.82 -2.62 -2.67
C ASN A 276 -5.86 -1.10 -2.62
N ASP A 277 -4.96 -0.52 -1.84
CA ASP A 277 -5.09 0.83 -1.31
C ASP A 277 -4.15 1.79 -2.02
N THR A 278 -4.55 3.06 -2.06
CA THR A 278 -3.84 4.10 -2.83
C THR A 278 -3.60 5.33 -1.98
N ILE A 279 -2.35 5.78 -1.88
CA ILE A 279 -2.02 7.15 -1.48
C ILE A 279 -2.02 8.03 -2.73
N SER A 280 -2.86 9.07 -2.77
CA SER A 280 -2.98 9.96 -3.92
C SER A 280 -2.83 11.42 -3.54
N ILE A 281 -1.83 12.06 -4.14
CA ILE A 281 -1.57 13.50 -4.07
C ILE A 281 -1.74 14.15 -5.46
N ALA A 282 -2.59 13.58 -6.32
CA ALA A 282 -2.81 14.06 -7.69
C ALA A 282 -3.20 15.55 -7.78
N ASN A 283 -3.74 16.13 -6.70
CA ASN A 283 -4.10 17.55 -6.57
C ASN A 283 -2.95 18.46 -6.09
N PHE A 284 -1.75 17.93 -5.85
CA PHE A 284 -0.57 18.68 -5.41
C PHE A 284 0.27 19.14 -6.61
N SER A 285 0.98 20.25 -6.44
CA SER A 285 1.89 20.80 -7.45
C SER A 285 3.35 20.92 -6.99
N ASN A 286 3.60 20.72 -5.69
CA ASN A 286 4.95 20.65 -5.15
C ASN A 286 5.42 19.20 -5.16
N GLY A 287 6.72 19.00 -5.42
CA GLY A 287 7.33 17.68 -5.31
C GLY A 287 7.25 17.15 -3.89
N SER A 288 6.81 15.90 -3.74
CA SER A 288 6.63 15.20 -2.48
C SER A 288 7.32 13.83 -2.51
N LEU A 289 7.54 13.25 -1.33
CA LEU A 289 7.98 11.87 -1.16
C LEU A 289 6.80 11.03 -0.67
N ILE A 290 6.44 9.99 -1.41
CA ILE A 290 5.54 8.93 -0.96
C ILE A 290 6.36 7.65 -0.78
N ASP A 291 6.44 7.16 0.45
CA ASP A 291 7.05 5.89 0.83
C ASP A 291 5.97 4.92 1.31
N LEU A 292 5.75 3.84 0.56
CA LEU A 292 4.71 2.84 0.83
C LEU A 292 5.14 1.77 1.84
N GLN A 293 6.35 1.86 2.40
CA GLN A 293 6.83 0.92 3.41
C GLN A 293 6.15 1.17 4.76
N GLN A 294 5.69 0.10 5.40
CA GLN A 294 5.19 0.17 6.78
C GLN A 294 6.28 0.67 7.74
N GLY A 295 5.90 1.46 8.74
CA GLY A 295 6.81 2.08 9.70
C GLY A 295 7.61 3.27 9.17
N HIS A 296 7.46 3.61 7.88
CA HIS A 296 8.15 4.75 7.28
C HIS A 296 7.25 5.98 7.23
N PHE A 297 7.89 7.13 7.00
CA PHE A 297 7.24 8.41 6.82
C PHE A 297 7.37 8.90 5.37
N SER A 298 6.27 9.39 4.85
CA SER A 298 6.18 10.19 3.63
C SER A 298 6.29 11.68 3.98
N SER A 299 6.78 12.47 3.02
CA SER A 299 6.83 13.93 3.11
C SER A 299 5.91 14.54 2.07
N ILE A 300 4.66 14.81 2.46
CA ILE A 300 3.63 15.40 1.59
C ILE A 300 3.74 16.91 1.66
N HIS A 301 4.34 17.52 0.63
CA HIS A 301 4.86 18.88 0.72
C HIS A 301 3.76 19.94 0.74
N ILE A 302 3.65 20.65 1.86
CA ILE A 302 2.67 21.72 2.11
C ILE A 302 3.44 22.90 2.71
N PRO A 303 3.83 23.89 1.89
CA PRO A 303 4.67 24.99 2.35
C PRO A 303 3.89 25.95 3.25
N SER A 304 4.55 26.43 4.29
CA SER A 304 4.04 27.57 5.08
C SER A 304 4.09 28.88 4.29
N ASP A 305 3.19 29.80 4.63
CA ASP A 305 3.26 31.15 4.08
C ASP A 305 4.47 31.90 4.65
N THR A 306 5.18 32.62 3.78
CA THR A 306 6.38 33.38 4.18
C THR A 306 6.09 34.87 4.47
N GLY A 307 4.95 35.38 4.00
CA GLY A 307 4.63 36.82 4.08
C GLY A 307 5.64 37.72 3.36
N ALA A 308 6.40 37.17 2.40
CA ALA A 308 7.46 37.87 1.71
C ALA A 308 6.93 39.09 0.93
N GLY A 309 7.62 40.23 1.06
CA GLY A 309 7.23 41.48 0.38
C GLY A 309 6.19 42.32 1.11
N ILE A 310 5.67 41.85 2.25
CA ILE A 310 4.79 42.62 3.14
C ILE A 310 5.65 43.34 4.18
N ASN A 311 5.34 44.62 4.43
CA ASN A 311 5.96 45.38 5.52
C ASN A 311 5.17 45.17 6.81
N TRP A 312 5.62 44.25 7.65
CA TRP A 312 4.95 43.91 8.88
C TRP A 312 5.30 44.88 10.01
N GLN A 313 4.31 45.18 10.86
CA GLN A 313 4.59 45.84 12.14
C GLN A 313 5.18 44.87 13.16
N ASN A 314 4.72 43.62 13.12
CA ASN A 314 5.28 42.48 13.83
C ASN A 314 5.45 41.35 12.80
N ASP A 315 6.69 40.96 12.52
CA ASP A 315 6.96 39.91 11.55
C ASP A 315 6.41 38.55 12.02
N PRO A 316 5.92 37.69 11.10
CA PRO A 316 5.63 36.30 11.43
C PRO A 316 6.91 35.59 11.90
N PRO A 317 6.80 34.59 12.79
CA PRO A 317 7.96 33.74 13.10
C PRO A 317 8.42 33.01 11.84
N VAL A 318 9.68 32.55 11.84
CA VAL A 318 10.19 31.70 10.75
C VAL A 318 9.47 30.35 10.83
N PRO A 319 8.67 29.96 9.81
CA PRO A 319 7.99 28.67 9.83
C PRO A 319 9.02 27.54 9.71
N THR A 320 8.72 26.40 10.32
CA THR A 320 9.50 25.17 10.18
C THR A 320 8.74 24.08 9.45
N TYR A 321 7.41 24.16 9.38
CA TYR A 321 6.58 23.19 8.67
C TYR A 321 6.60 23.39 7.16
N ASP A 322 6.90 22.31 6.47
CA ASP A 322 6.88 22.15 5.01
C ASP A 322 6.26 20.81 4.57
N GLY A 323 5.71 20.03 5.51
CA GLY A 323 5.20 18.68 5.26
C GLY A 323 6.27 17.59 5.28
N THR A 324 7.48 17.86 5.79
CA THR A 324 8.47 16.82 6.08
C THR A 324 7.91 15.82 7.11
N ASP A 325 8.00 14.53 6.79
CA ASP A 325 7.60 13.40 7.62
C ASP A 325 6.21 13.52 8.27
N ASN A 326 5.23 14.01 7.50
CA ASN A 326 3.89 14.30 8.02
C ASN A 326 2.89 13.14 7.88
N LEU A 327 3.24 12.08 7.17
CA LEU A 327 2.37 10.92 6.96
C LEU A 327 3.13 9.61 7.18
N ALA A 328 2.80 8.86 8.22
CA ALA A 328 3.33 7.51 8.43
C ALA A 328 2.36 6.42 7.96
N ILE A 329 2.90 5.23 7.69
CA ILE A 329 2.11 3.99 7.53
C ILE A 329 2.38 3.11 8.76
N ALA A 330 1.32 2.69 9.47
CA ALA A 330 1.46 1.86 10.66
C ALA A 330 2.09 0.48 10.34
N TYR A 331 2.77 -0.11 11.32
CA TYR A 331 3.24 -1.50 11.20
C TYR A 331 2.07 -2.45 10.98
N GLY A 332 2.24 -3.40 10.06
CA GLY A 332 1.20 -4.35 9.65
C GLY A 332 0.24 -3.86 8.57
N THR A 333 0.25 -2.56 8.23
CA THR A 333 -0.49 -2.00 7.09
C THR A 333 0.27 -2.24 5.79
N VAL A 334 -0.45 -2.57 4.72
CA VAL A 334 0.10 -2.60 3.35
C VAL A 334 -0.68 -1.58 2.53
N ILE A 335 0.03 -0.72 1.81
CA ILE A 335 -0.54 0.18 0.80
C ILE A 335 0.13 -0.17 -0.52
N GLU A 336 -0.65 -0.53 -1.52
CA GLU A 336 -0.11 -1.06 -2.77
C GLU A 336 0.20 0.03 -3.79
N ASN A 337 -0.52 1.16 -3.78
CA ASN A 337 -0.47 2.11 -4.89
C ASN A 337 -0.13 3.53 -4.45
N ALA A 338 0.55 4.26 -5.34
CA ALA A 338 0.85 5.68 -5.15
C ALA A 338 0.57 6.48 -6.42
N ILE A 339 -0.08 7.64 -6.26
CA ILE A 339 -0.29 8.62 -7.33
C ILE A 339 0.34 9.94 -6.90
N GLY A 340 1.41 10.34 -7.59
CA GLY A 340 2.08 11.63 -7.47
C GLY A 340 1.24 12.80 -7.99
N GLY A 341 1.74 14.02 -7.78
CA GLY A 341 1.13 15.26 -8.18
C GLY A 341 1.64 15.76 -9.54
N SER A 342 1.54 17.07 -9.74
CA SER A 342 2.15 17.74 -10.91
C SER A 342 3.59 18.21 -10.66
N GLY A 343 4.10 18.02 -9.45
CA GLY A 343 5.47 18.32 -9.04
C GLY A 343 6.47 17.26 -9.50
N SER A 344 7.72 17.35 -9.03
CA SER A 344 8.73 16.30 -9.23
C SER A 344 8.75 15.44 -7.97
N ASP A 345 8.08 14.30 -8.02
CA ASP A 345 7.82 13.45 -6.86
C ASP A 345 8.83 12.30 -6.77
N THR A 346 9.00 11.77 -5.56
CA THR A 346 9.69 10.50 -5.31
C THR A 346 8.66 9.50 -4.80
N LEU A 347 8.49 8.39 -5.52
CA LEU A 347 7.59 7.30 -5.17
C LEU A 347 8.42 6.05 -4.86
N ILE A 348 8.27 5.52 -3.65
CA ILE A 348 8.96 4.30 -3.19
C ILE A 348 7.91 3.25 -2.86
N GLY A 349 7.94 2.13 -3.56
CA GLY A 349 7.11 0.96 -3.30
C GLY A 349 7.55 0.18 -2.05
N ASN A 350 6.96 -0.99 -1.85
CA ASN A 350 7.24 -1.86 -0.72
C ASN A 350 7.64 -3.26 -1.21
N SER A 351 7.25 -4.31 -0.48
CA SER A 351 7.54 -5.70 -0.85
C SER A 351 6.41 -6.39 -1.64
N GLY A 352 5.28 -5.68 -1.80
CA GLY A 352 4.11 -6.13 -2.56
C GLY A 352 4.26 -5.82 -4.05
N ALA A 353 3.20 -6.08 -4.83
CA ALA A 353 3.13 -5.58 -6.20
C ALA A 353 2.57 -4.17 -6.17
N ASN A 354 3.36 -3.17 -6.56
CA ASN A 354 2.96 -1.77 -6.49
C ASN A 354 2.59 -1.18 -7.85
N HIS A 355 1.58 -0.30 -7.87
CA HIS A 355 1.27 0.53 -9.02
C HIS A 355 1.60 1.99 -8.71
N LEU A 356 2.59 2.52 -9.43
CA LEU A 356 3.19 3.83 -9.14
C LEU A 356 3.00 4.78 -10.32
N GLN A 357 2.27 5.86 -10.11
CA GLN A 357 1.95 6.87 -11.12
C GLN A 357 2.57 8.21 -10.76
N GLY A 358 3.61 8.64 -11.46
CA GLY A 358 4.31 9.92 -11.20
C GLY A 358 3.51 11.18 -11.57
N ASN A 359 2.64 11.09 -12.58
CA ASN A 359 1.93 12.24 -13.18
C ASN A 359 2.87 13.31 -13.78
N GLY A 360 2.91 14.53 -13.24
CA GLY A 360 3.67 15.64 -13.82
C GLY A 360 5.15 15.58 -13.46
N GLY A 361 5.92 16.59 -13.89
CA GLY A 361 7.30 16.81 -13.44
C GLY A 361 8.32 15.70 -13.71
N HIS A 362 9.46 15.77 -13.00
CA HIS A 362 10.57 14.84 -13.12
C HIS A 362 10.59 13.88 -11.94
N ASN A 363 9.99 12.71 -12.06
CA ASN A 363 9.80 11.80 -10.94
C ASN A 363 10.94 10.80 -10.78
N ILE A 364 11.15 10.37 -9.54
CA ILE A 364 11.96 9.20 -9.18
C ILE A 364 10.99 8.13 -8.69
N ILE A 365 10.96 6.99 -9.36
CA ILE A 365 10.05 5.89 -9.03
C ILE A 365 10.88 4.64 -8.78
N ASP A 366 10.83 4.15 -7.55
CA ASP A 366 11.43 2.90 -7.12
C ASP A 366 10.33 1.91 -6.74
N GLY A 367 10.20 0.80 -7.46
CA GLY A 367 9.19 -0.23 -7.13
C GLY A 367 9.50 -0.98 -5.83
N GLY A 368 10.78 -1.05 -5.44
CA GLY A 368 11.19 -1.83 -4.27
C GLY A 368 11.34 -3.32 -4.62
N ALA A 369 10.65 -4.19 -3.89
CA ALA A 369 10.67 -5.63 -4.13
C ALA A 369 9.26 -6.09 -4.50
N GLY A 370 9.14 -7.02 -5.44
CA GLY A 370 7.83 -7.42 -5.92
C GLY A 370 7.84 -7.47 -7.43
N ILE A 371 6.66 -7.36 -8.03
CA ILE A 371 6.51 -7.15 -9.47
C ILE A 371 5.77 -5.83 -9.63
N ASP A 372 6.51 -4.78 -9.92
CA ASP A 372 6.02 -3.42 -9.82
C ASP A 372 5.72 -2.81 -11.19
N THR A 373 4.67 -2.00 -11.24
CA THR A 373 4.14 -1.38 -12.46
C THR A 373 4.23 0.14 -12.38
N ALA A 374 5.00 0.76 -13.25
CA ALA A 374 4.94 2.20 -13.47
C ALA A 374 3.78 2.54 -14.42
N VAL A 375 2.95 3.51 -14.04
CA VAL A 375 1.65 3.78 -14.68
C VAL A 375 1.64 5.13 -15.41
N TYR A 376 1.15 5.12 -16.65
CA TYR A 376 1.09 6.26 -17.55
C TYR A 376 -0.31 6.43 -18.15
N THR A 377 -0.86 7.63 -18.08
CA THR A 377 -2.23 7.93 -18.56
C THR A 377 -2.34 8.12 -20.08
N GLY A 378 -1.22 8.22 -20.79
CA GLY A 378 -1.17 8.28 -22.24
C GLY A 378 -0.92 6.91 -22.88
N ALA A 379 -1.18 6.83 -24.19
CA ALA A 379 -0.79 5.68 -25.01
C ALA A 379 0.74 5.54 -25.09
N PHE A 380 1.27 4.32 -25.24
CA PHE A 380 2.71 4.03 -25.37
C PHE A 380 3.40 4.92 -26.41
N GLY A 381 2.73 5.13 -27.55
CA GLY A 381 3.23 5.99 -28.64
C GLY A 381 3.52 7.44 -28.23
N SER A 382 2.94 7.93 -27.13
CA SER A 382 3.16 9.27 -26.57
C SER A 382 4.43 9.40 -25.74
N TYR A 383 5.15 8.31 -25.50
CA TYR A 383 6.35 8.30 -24.65
C TYR A 383 7.59 7.82 -25.41
N THR A 384 8.76 8.25 -24.94
CA THR A 384 10.05 7.63 -25.25
C THR A 384 10.54 6.87 -24.04
N LEU A 385 11.03 5.65 -24.24
CA LEU A 385 11.62 4.80 -23.21
C LEU A 385 13.10 4.58 -23.54
N ALA A 386 13.96 4.78 -22.56
CA ALA A 386 15.40 4.54 -22.70
C ALA A 386 15.92 3.76 -21.49
N ALA A 387 16.78 2.77 -21.71
CA ALA A 387 17.50 2.13 -20.62
C ALA A 387 18.48 3.12 -19.98
N SER A 388 18.54 3.16 -18.65
CA SER A 388 19.37 4.07 -17.86
C SER A 388 19.99 3.33 -16.69
N GLY A 389 21.31 3.12 -16.70
CA GLY A 389 21.99 2.43 -15.61
C GLY A 389 21.37 1.05 -15.27
N ALA A 390 20.78 0.93 -14.08
CA ALA A 390 20.10 -0.28 -13.59
C ALA A 390 18.57 -0.29 -13.81
N GLY A 391 18.01 0.70 -14.51
CA GLY A 391 16.58 0.81 -14.75
C GLY A 391 16.26 1.54 -16.05
N TYR A 392 15.25 2.42 -16.03
CA TYR A 392 14.71 3.05 -17.23
C TYR A 392 14.42 4.53 -17.05
N THR A 393 14.35 5.26 -18.15
CA THR A 393 13.81 6.61 -18.20
C THR A 393 12.65 6.63 -19.17
N VAL A 394 11.49 7.06 -18.70
CA VAL A 394 10.31 7.33 -19.54
C VAL A 394 10.15 8.83 -19.67
N THR A 395 9.91 9.34 -20.87
CA THR A 395 9.73 10.77 -21.12
C THR A 395 8.54 11.00 -22.04
N SER A 396 7.66 11.91 -21.67
CA SER A 396 6.54 12.30 -22.52
C SER A 396 7.04 13.05 -23.77
N LYS A 397 6.52 12.67 -24.94
CA LYS A 397 6.78 13.39 -26.20
C LYS A 397 5.98 14.67 -26.32
N ILE A 398 4.86 14.77 -25.59
CA ILE A 398 3.96 15.93 -25.61
C ILE A 398 4.53 17.02 -24.69
N ASP A 399 5.05 16.62 -23.54
CA ASP A 399 5.68 17.51 -22.57
C ASP A 399 6.98 16.88 -22.04
N PRO A 400 8.15 17.21 -22.63
CA PRO A 400 9.43 16.68 -22.17
C PRO A 400 9.81 17.10 -20.73
N GLY A 401 9.08 18.05 -20.13
CA GLY A 401 9.16 18.35 -18.70
C GLY A 401 8.55 17.26 -17.81
N GLN A 402 7.84 16.30 -18.40
CA GLN A 402 7.32 15.10 -17.73
C GLN A 402 8.22 13.91 -18.05
N SER A 403 8.98 13.47 -17.06
CA SER A 403 9.87 12.32 -17.19
C SER A 403 10.02 11.57 -15.89
N ASP A 404 10.08 10.24 -15.97
CA ASP A 404 10.31 9.41 -14.79
C ASP A 404 11.63 8.67 -14.91
N THR A 405 12.37 8.61 -13.81
CA THR A 405 13.49 7.70 -13.64
C THR A 405 13.01 6.51 -12.82
N LEU A 406 13.07 5.33 -13.42
CA LEU A 406 12.53 4.08 -12.89
C LEU A 406 13.66 3.18 -12.40
N SER A 407 13.54 2.64 -11.20
CA SER A 407 14.35 1.53 -10.67
C SER A 407 13.44 0.47 -10.06
N ASN A 408 13.88 -0.80 -10.12
CA ASN A 408 13.09 -1.94 -9.62
C ASN A 408 11.64 -1.90 -10.13
N ILE A 409 11.49 -1.62 -11.43
CA ILE A 409 10.20 -1.66 -12.13
C ILE A 409 10.27 -2.78 -13.15
N GLU A 410 9.29 -3.66 -13.09
CA GLU A 410 9.19 -4.85 -13.92
C GLU A 410 8.21 -4.67 -15.09
N ARG A 411 7.25 -3.75 -14.95
CA ARG A 411 6.14 -3.55 -15.88
C ARG A 411 5.86 -2.07 -16.11
N LEU A 412 5.39 -1.75 -17.31
CA LEU A 412 4.88 -0.42 -17.66
C LEU A 412 3.43 -0.55 -18.12
N ALA A 413 2.53 0.24 -17.55
CA ALA A 413 1.14 0.32 -17.96
C ALA A 413 0.86 1.67 -18.64
N PHE A 414 0.27 1.62 -19.83
CA PHE A 414 -0.15 2.77 -20.63
C PHE A 414 -1.67 2.68 -20.89
N ALA A 415 -2.27 3.76 -21.37
CA ALA A 415 -3.71 3.80 -21.68
C ALA A 415 -4.14 2.86 -22.82
N ASP A 416 -3.19 2.28 -23.56
CA ASP A 416 -3.42 1.33 -24.65
C ASP A 416 -2.78 -0.04 -24.41
N GLY A 417 -2.31 -0.32 -23.19
CA GLY A 417 -1.80 -1.64 -22.86
C GLY A 417 -0.77 -1.71 -21.74
N THR A 418 -0.50 -2.92 -21.26
CA THR A 418 0.55 -3.21 -20.28
C THR A 418 1.64 -4.06 -20.89
N MET A 419 2.89 -3.69 -20.60
CA MET A 419 4.10 -4.33 -21.10
C MET A 419 4.96 -4.84 -19.95
N ALA A 420 5.35 -6.12 -20.01
CA ALA A 420 6.39 -6.69 -19.16
C ALA A 420 7.79 -6.40 -19.74
N LEU A 421 8.73 -6.03 -18.86
CA LEU A 421 10.11 -5.72 -19.24
C LEU A 421 11.01 -6.97 -19.26
N SER A 422 10.58 -8.05 -18.62
CA SER A 422 11.29 -9.32 -18.55
C SER A 422 10.36 -10.51 -18.44
N GLN A 423 10.91 -11.73 -18.54
CA GLN A 423 10.10 -12.94 -18.41
C GLN A 423 9.58 -13.17 -16.99
N ALA A 424 10.31 -12.72 -15.98
CA ALA A 424 9.86 -12.84 -14.60
C ALA A 424 8.65 -11.93 -14.31
N ALA A 425 8.46 -10.89 -15.14
CA ALA A 425 7.48 -9.81 -14.98
C ALA A 425 6.15 -10.03 -15.72
N VAL A 426 5.93 -11.21 -16.31
CA VAL A 426 4.75 -11.46 -17.16
C VAL A 426 3.44 -11.57 -16.40
N ASP A 427 3.49 -11.90 -15.11
CA ASP A 427 2.36 -11.92 -14.18
C ASP A 427 2.79 -11.19 -12.90
N GLU A 428 1.91 -10.37 -12.34
CA GLU A 428 2.16 -9.63 -11.09
C GLU A 428 2.19 -10.59 -9.89
N ASP A 429 1.48 -11.73 -9.98
CA ASP A 429 1.60 -12.79 -9.00
C ASP A 429 2.86 -13.64 -9.30
N ALA A 430 3.89 -13.42 -8.48
CA ALA A 430 5.15 -14.15 -8.55
C ALA A 430 5.00 -15.68 -8.42
N ALA A 431 3.93 -16.18 -7.78
CA ALA A 431 3.64 -17.61 -7.70
C ALA A 431 3.03 -18.15 -9.01
N ARG A 432 2.36 -17.29 -9.79
CA ARG A 432 1.80 -17.62 -11.10
C ARG A 432 2.77 -17.40 -12.25
N ALA A 433 3.65 -16.42 -12.16
CA ALA A 433 4.58 -16.05 -13.23
C ALA A 433 5.35 -17.25 -13.83
N PRO A 434 5.86 -18.23 -13.05
CA PRO A 434 6.52 -19.42 -13.61
C PRO A 434 5.57 -20.32 -14.43
N TYR A 435 4.31 -20.42 -14.03
CA TYR A 435 3.30 -21.18 -14.76
C TYR A 435 2.86 -20.46 -16.04
N VAL A 436 2.71 -19.13 -15.99
CA VAL A 436 2.43 -18.31 -17.18
C VAL A 436 3.55 -18.46 -18.19
N ALA A 437 4.80 -18.33 -17.75
CA ALA A 437 5.97 -18.55 -18.58
C ALA A 437 5.96 -19.96 -19.20
N MET A 438 5.67 -20.99 -18.41
CA MET A 438 5.63 -22.36 -18.91
C MET A 438 4.49 -22.58 -19.91
N ALA A 439 3.28 -22.09 -19.64
CA ALA A 439 2.17 -22.19 -20.57
C ALA A 439 2.48 -21.48 -21.90
N GLN A 440 3.05 -20.28 -21.85
CA GLN A 440 3.43 -19.55 -23.07
C GLN A 440 4.53 -20.28 -23.87
N LYS A 441 5.47 -20.96 -23.20
CA LYS A 441 6.46 -21.85 -23.85
C LYS A 441 5.80 -22.99 -24.62
N PHE A 442 4.74 -23.59 -24.09
CA PHE A 442 3.97 -24.60 -24.83
C PHE A 442 3.37 -23.99 -26.10
N TYR A 443 2.70 -22.85 -26.02
CA TYR A 443 2.12 -22.19 -27.19
C TYR A 443 3.17 -21.88 -28.26
N ILE A 444 4.32 -21.32 -27.86
CA ILE A 444 5.43 -21.05 -28.79
C ILE A 444 5.96 -22.36 -29.40
N ALA A 445 6.28 -23.37 -28.58
CA ALA A 445 6.93 -24.57 -29.08
C ALA A 445 6.05 -25.40 -30.03
N TYR A 446 4.75 -25.55 -29.73
CA TYR A 446 3.84 -26.38 -30.51
C TYR A 446 3.10 -25.63 -31.62
N PHE A 447 2.80 -24.34 -31.44
CA PHE A 447 2.01 -23.57 -32.41
C PHE A 447 2.80 -22.46 -33.10
N GLY A 448 3.93 -22.03 -32.51
CA GLY A 448 4.74 -20.91 -33.02
C GLY A 448 4.13 -19.52 -32.77
N ASN A 449 2.97 -19.43 -32.11
CA ASN A 449 2.28 -18.18 -31.81
C ASN A 449 2.07 -18.00 -30.29
N PRO A 450 1.81 -16.75 -29.85
CA PRO A 450 1.36 -16.47 -28.49
C PRO A 450 0.06 -17.21 -28.12
N ALA A 451 -0.16 -17.43 -26.84
CA ALA A 451 -1.45 -17.92 -26.32
C ALA A 451 -2.54 -16.84 -26.46
N ASP A 452 -3.80 -17.26 -26.63
CA ASP A 452 -4.93 -16.38 -26.33
C ASP A 452 -5.16 -16.34 -24.80
N PRO A 453 -5.75 -15.28 -24.24
CA PRO A 453 -5.92 -15.15 -22.78
C PRO A 453 -6.70 -16.28 -22.13
N GLY A 454 -7.73 -16.81 -22.81
CA GLY A 454 -8.54 -17.91 -22.30
C GLY A 454 -7.76 -19.22 -22.25
N GLY A 455 -7.02 -19.53 -23.31
CA GLY A 455 -6.14 -20.68 -23.40
C GLY A 455 -4.99 -20.64 -22.39
N LEU A 456 -4.35 -19.47 -22.25
CA LEU A 456 -3.30 -19.24 -21.26
C LEU A 456 -3.83 -19.45 -19.83
N GLY A 457 -4.93 -18.78 -19.48
CA GLY A 457 -5.52 -18.87 -18.14
C GLY A 457 -5.99 -20.29 -17.79
N GLY A 458 -6.57 -21.01 -18.77
CA GLY A 458 -6.97 -22.41 -18.59
C GLY A 458 -5.78 -23.34 -18.32
N MET A 459 -4.68 -23.17 -19.07
CA MET A 459 -3.47 -23.98 -18.91
C MET A 459 -2.75 -23.67 -17.58
N VAL A 460 -2.59 -22.40 -17.23
CA VAL A 460 -2.01 -21.96 -15.96
C VAL A 460 -2.81 -22.53 -14.79
N SER A 461 -4.14 -22.39 -14.84
CA SER A 461 -5.02 -22.97 -13.82
C SER A 461 -4.80 -24.47 -13.68
N GLN A 462 -4.78 -25.20 -14.80
CA GLN A 462 -4.57 -26.65 -14.79
C GLN A 462 -3.21 -27.03 -14.18
N MET A 463 -2.13 -26.33 -14.54
CA MET A 463 -0.80 -26.58 -13.98
C MET A 463 -0.75 -26.32 -12.47
N MET A 464 -1.34 -25.20 -12.01
CA MET A 464 -1.37 -24.86 -10.59
C MET A 464 -2.18 -25.87 -9.78
N THR A 465 -3.41 -26.23 -10.20
CA THR A 465 -4.25 -27.17 -9.43
C THR A 465 -3.59 -28.55 -9.32
N THR A 466 -2.84 -28.95 -10.34
CA THR A 466 -2.16 -30.26 -10.39
C THR A 466 -0.74 -30.24 -9.86
N HIS A 467 -0.23 -29.07 -9.44
CA HIS A 467 1.16 -28.88 -9.02
C HIS A 467 2.15 -29.41 -10.08
N ALA A 468 1.88 -29.10 -11.36
CA ALA A 468 2.77 -29.46 -12.45
C ALA A 468 4.13 -28.75 -12.30
N PRO A 469 5.21 -29.29 -12.88
CA PRO A 469 6.52 -28.62 -12.84
C PRO A 469 6.47 -27.22 -13.49
N THR A 470 7.30 -26.28 -13.04
CA THR A 470 7.39 -24.92 -13.63
C THR A 470 8.57 -24.74 -14.58
N THR A 471 9.32 -25.81 -14.85
CA THR A 471 10.48 -25.81 -15.75
C THR A 471 10.30 -26.82 -16.88
N THR A 472 10.87 -26.52 -18.04
CA THR A 472 10.83 -27.39 -19.22
C THR A 472 11.43 -28.77 -18.92
N GLY A 473 12.59 -28.81 -18.26
CA GLY A 473 13.22 -30.06 -17.81
C GLY A 473 12.37 -30.83 -16.78
N GLY A 474 11.70 -30.13 -15.86
CA GLY A 474 10.76 -30.74 -14.92
C GLY A 474 9.60 -31.43 -15.63
N PHE A 475 9.03 -30.77 -16.64
CA PHE A 475 7.99 -31.36 -17.50
C PHE A 475 8.47 -32.60 -18.25
N ILE A 476 9.68 -32.56 -18.81
CA ILE A 476 10.30 -33.71 -19.52
C ILE A 476 10.47 -34.91 -18.58
N MET A 477 10.97 -34.68 -17.36
CA MET A 477 11.15 -35.75 -16.38
C MET A 477 9.81 -36.30 -15.87
N ALA A 478 8.85 -35.42 -15.62
CA ALA A 478 7.52 -35.80 -15.15
C ALA A 478 6.70 -36.51 -16.24
N TYR A 479 6.95 -36.27 -17.53
CA TYR A 479 6.25 -36.93 -18.63
C TYR A 479 6.29 -38.46 -18.53
N TYR A 480 7.42 -39.02 -18.10
CA TYR A 480 7.61 -40.47 -18.00
C TYR A 480 7.06 -41.07 -16.70
N THR A 481 6.77 -40.25 -15.70
CA THR A 481 6.50 -40.71 -14.32
C THR A 481 5.16 -40.24 -13.77
N ASN A 482 4.55 -39.21 -14.37
CA ASN A 482 3.30 -38.60 -13.93
C ASN A 482 2.27 -38.62 -15.08
N ALA A 483 1.22 -39.40 -14.92
CA ALA A 483 0.18 -39.58 -15.94
C ALA A 483 -0.57 -38.28 -16.26
N THR A 484 -0.75 -37.38 -15.28
CA THR A 484 -1.39 -36.07 -15.48
C THR A 484 -0.54 -35.18 -16.36
N VAL A 485 0.76 -35.05 -16.05
CA VAL A 485 1.71 -34.27 -16.88
C VAL A 485 1.82 -34.88 -18.28
N LYS A 486 1.88 -36.20 -18.38
CA LYS A 486 1.88 -36.89 -19.67
C LYS A 486 0.64 -36.54 -20.49
N ALA A 487 -0.55 -36.59 -19.88
CA ALA A 487 -1.80 -36.26 -20.54
C ALA A 487 -1.84 -34.78 -20.96
N MET A 488 -1.30 -33.85 -20.16
CA MET A 488 -1.18 -32.44 -20.55
C MET A 488 -0.36 -32.28 -21.82
N VAL A 489 0.85 -32.84 -21.85
CA VAL A 489 1.76 -32.75 -23.02
C VAL A 489 1.15 -33.42 -24.24
N ASP A 490 0.58 -34.61 -24.09
CA ASP A 490 -0.04 -35.34 -25.20
C ASP A 490 -1.24 -34.58 -25.77
N ASN A 491 -2.14 -34.09 -24.92
CA ASN A 491 -3.33 -33.37 -25.36
C ASN A 491 -2.98 -32.04 -26.05
N PHE A 492 -1.98 -31.32 -25.53
CA PHE A 492 -1.54 -30.07 -26.13
C PHE A 492 -0.84 -30.29 -27.47
N ALA A 493 -0.02 -31.34 -27.58
CA ALA A 493 0.56 -31.72 -28.87
C ALA A 493 -0.51 -32.17 -29.88
N LEU A 494 -1.57 -32.83 -29.44
CA LEU A 494 -2.70 -33.25 -30.30
C LEU A 494 -3.59 -32.08 -30.73
N SER A 495 -3.69 -31.01 -29.94
CA SER A 495 -4.44 -29.81 -30.31
C SER A 495 -3.66 -28.89 -31.27
N SER A 496 -2.37 -29.15 -31.49
CA SER A 496 -1.57 -28.42 -32.46
C SER A 496 -2.15 -28.50 -33.87
N ASP A 497 -2.13 -27.37 -34.60
CA ASP A 497 -2.49 -27.37 -36.01
C ASP A 497 -1.49 -28.26 -36.77
N PRO A 498 -1.94 -29.37 -37.41
CA PRO A 498 -1.03 -30.24 -38.15
C PRO A 498 -0.29 -29.51 -39.28
N ALA A 499 -0.82 -28.38 -39.77
CA ALA A 499 -0.10 -27.50 -40.69
C ALA A 499 1.04 -26.72 -40.02
N ALA A 500 0.93 -26.39 -38.73
CA ALA A 500 1.96 -25.65 -37.98
C ALA A 500 3.16 -26.53 -37.62
N LEU A 501 2.96 -27.81 -37.29
CA LEU A 501 4.06 -28.75 -36.99
C LEU A 501 4.47 -29.62 -38.19
N GLY A 502 3.87 -29.43 -39.36
CA GLY A 502 4.17 -30.17 -40.58
C GLY A 502 3.61 -31.60 -40.60
N ASN A 503 2.87 -31.93 -41.67
CA ASN A 503 2.30 -33.26 -41.91
C ASN A 503 3.30 -34.28 -42.50
N GLY A 504 4.60 -34.08 -42.29
CA GLY A 504 5.67 -34.76 -42.99
C GLY A 504 6.50 -35.73 -42.16
N SER A 505 7.70 -35.99 -42.65
CA SER A 505 8.74 -36.79 -41.99
C SER A 505 9.14 -36.23 -40.62
N ASP A 506 9.88 -37.00 -39.82
CA ASP A 506 10.47 -36.50 -38.57
C ASP A 506 11.33 -35.24 -38.79
N LEU A 507 11.94 -35.11 -39.98
CA LEU A 507 12.71 -33.92 -40.36
C LEU A 507 11.79 -32.72 -40.61
N ASP A 508 10.65 -32.89 -41.29
CA ASP A 508 9.69 -31.80 -41.52
C ASP A 508 9.12 -31.29 -40.19
N PHE A 509 8.82 -32.21 -39.28
CA PHE A 509 8.35 -31.90 -37.94
C PHE A 509 9.39 -31.15 -37.10
N LEU A 510 10.64 -31.61 -37.09
CA LEU A 510 11.72 -30.92 -36.38
C LEU A 510 12.07 -29.59 -37.04
N THR A 511 11.89 -29.45 -38.35
CA THR A 511 12.06 -28.17 -39.06
C THR A 511 11.07 -27.13 -38.54
N ALA A 512 9.81 -27.51 -38.34
CA ALA A 512 8.81 -26.63 -37.75
C ALA A 512 9.17 -26.23 -36.31
N ILE A 513 9.57 -27.19 -35.46
CA ILE A 513 10.00 -26.91 -34.08
C ILE A 513 11.21 -25.98 -34.06
N TYR A 514 12.21 -26.20 -34.93
CA TYR A 514 13.37 -25.32 -35.06
C TYR A 514 12.96 -23.90 -35.45
N ALA A 515 12.00 -23.72 -36.36
CA ALA A 515 11.49 -22.40 -36.69
C ALA A 515 10.78 -21.73 -35.50
N HIS A 516 9.95 -22.48 -34.77
CA HIS A 516 9.18 -21.99 -33.63
C HIS A 516 10.04 -21.64 -32.42
N VAL A 517 11.04 -22.46 -32.10
CA VAL A 517 11.85 -22.34 -30.89
C VAL A 517 13.15 -21.60 -31.16
N LEU A 518 13.84 -21.93 -32.25
CA LEU A 518 15.21 -21.45 -32.56
C LEU A 518 15.25 -20.40 -33.66
N GLY A 519 14.10 -20.05 -34.26
CA GLY A 519 13.99 -18.97 -35.24
C GLY A 519 14.78 -19.18 -36.52
N ARG A 520 15.22 -20.41 -36.81
CA ARG A 520 16.14 -20.72 -37.91
C ARG A 520 15.82 -22.06 -38.55
N ALA A 521 16.29 -22.24 -39.77
CA ALA A 521 16.29 -23.55 -40.41
C ALA A 521 17.21 -24.53 -39.64
N PRO A 522 16.92 -25.84 -39.69
CA PRO A 522 17.78 -26.88 -39.13
C PRO A 522 19.25 -26.76 -39.53
N ASP A 523 20.14 -26.82 -38.54
CA ASP A 523 21.58 -27.01 -38.71
C ASP A 523 21.95 -28.50 -38.55
N GLU A 524 23.25 -28.82 -38.46
CA GLU A 524 23.71 -30.19 -38.22
C GLU A 524 23.15 -30.80 -36.92
N GLY A 525 22.76 -29.96 -35.94
CA GLY A 525 22.17 -30.37 -34.68
C GLY A 525 20.82 -31.08 -34.83
N VAL A 526 20.08 -30.85 -35.93
CA VAL A 526 18.81 -31.55 -36.17
C VAL A 526 18.98 -33.06 -36.26
N ASN A 527 20.16 -33.53 -36.68
CA ASN A 527 20.48 -34.95 -36.77
C ASN A 527 20.43 -35.63 -35.39
N TYR A 528 20.81 -34.91 -34.33
CA TYR A 528 20.69 -35.41 -32.97
C TYR A 528 19.22 -35.66 -32.59
N TRP A 529 18.33 -34.71 -32.90
CA TRP A 529 16.91 -34.84 -32.59
C TRP A 529 16.21 -35.89 -33.45
N VAL A 530 16.54 -35.99 -34.74
CA VAL A 530 16.03 -37.07 -35.62
C VAL A 530 16.44 -38.44 -35.07
N ASN A 531 17.68 -38.58 -34.63
CA ASN A 531 18.15 -39.84 -34.03
C ASN A 531 17.49 -40.10 -32.67
N SER A 532 17.18 -39.07 -31.90
CA SER A 532 16.46 -39.19 -30.63
C SER A 532 15.02 -39.67 -30.82
N LEU A 533 14.31 -39.16 -31.83
CA LEU A 533 12.98 -39.66 -32.21
C LEU A 533 13.03 -41.14 -32.61
N LYS A 534 14.00 -41.53 -33.44
CA LYS A 534 14.24 -42.93 -33.82
C LYS A 534 14.60 -43.83 -32.63
N ALA A 535 15.27 -43.26 -31.63
CA ALA A 535 15.64 -43.94 -30.39
C ALA A 535 14.50 -44.02 -29.35
N GLY A 536 13.31 -43.47 -29.66
CA GLY A 536 12.11 -43.60 -28.83
C GLY A 536 11.70 -42.34 -28.07
N LEU A 537 12.29 -41.17 -28.34
CA LEU A 537 11.76 -39.89 -27.84
C LEU A 537 10.31 -39.73 -28.32
N PRO A 538 9.32 -39.58 -27.42
CA PRO A 538 7.93 -39.39 -27.82
C PRO A 538 7.79 -38.11 -28.64
N ARG A 539 7.16 -38.20 -29.81
CA ARG A 539 6.92 -37.05 -30.68
C ARG A 539 6.19 -35.89 -29.96
N PRO A 540 5.18 -36.13 -29.09
CA PRO A 540 4.59 -35.08 -28.27
C PRO A 540 5.59 -34.36 -27.37
N LEU A 541 6.69 -34.97 -26.95
CA LEU A 541 7.67 -34.38 -26.03
C LEU A 541 8.82 -33.65 -26.75
N ALA A 542 8.95 -33.84 -28.06
CA ALA A 542 10.09 -33.36 -28.83
C ALA A 542 10.23 -31.83 -28.81
N ALA A 543 9.12 -31.09 -28.91
CA ALA A 543 9.14 -29.63 -28.91
C ALA A 543 9.70 -29.06 -27.58
N LEU A 544 9.23 -29.59 -26.44
CA LEU A 544 9.77 -29.25 -25.13
C LEU A 544 11.22 -29.70 -24.96
N SER A 545 11.62 -30.82 -25.56
CA SER A 545 13.01 -31.30 -25.49
C SER A 545 13.97 -30.37 -26.23
N VAL A 546 13.59 -29.90 -27.43
CA VAL A 546 14.37 -28.91 -28.17
C VAL A 546 14.44 -27.59 -27.40
N LEU A 547 13.32 -27.15 -26.81
CA LEU A 547 13.26 -25.96 -25.97
C LEU A 547 14.16 -26.07 -24.74
N GLU A 548 14.11 -27.19 -24.01
CA GLU A 548 14.98 -27.43 -22.86
C GLU A 548 16.46 -27.39 -23.24
N GLY A 549 16.80 -27.98 -24.39
CA GLY A 549 18.13 -27.93 -24.97
C GLY A 549 18.56 -26.50 -25.31
N ALA A 550 17.66 -25.63 -25.78
CA ALA A 550 17.96 -24.22 -26.03
C ALA A 550 18.22 -23.46 -24.73
N GLU A 551 17.40 -23.69 -23.70
CA GLU A 551 17.44 -22.95 -22.43
C GLU A 551 18.67 -23.29 -21.57
N HIS A 552 19.20 -24.51 -21.67
CA HIS A 552 20.28 -24.99 -20.78
C HIS A 552 21.62 -25.22 -21.49
N ASN A 553 21.68 -25.04 -22.82
CA ASN A 553 22.93 -25.21 -23.56
C ASN A 553 23.86 -24.00 -23.36
N THR A 554 24.98 -24.22 -22.68
CA THR A 554 25.96 -23.17 -22.38
C THR A 554 27.00 -22.96 -23.48
N SER A 555 26.86 -23.62 -24.64
CA SER A 555 27.69 -23.30 -25.81
C SER A 555 27.38 -21.89 -26.34
N ALA A 556 28.27 -21.33 -27.16
CA ALA A 556 28.04 -20.01 -27.74
C ALA A 556 26.72 -19.91 -28.52
N GLN A 557 26.36 -20.96 -29.27
CA GLN A 557 25.07 -21.03 -29.96
C GLN A 557 23.91 -21.23 -28.99
N GLY A 558 24.09 -22.05 -27.94
CA GLY A 558 23.05 -22.27 -26.94
C GLY A 558 22.68 -21.00 -26.16
N LEU A 559 23.66 -20.13 -25.86
CA LEU A 559 23.39 -18.83 -25.25
C LEU A 559 22.60 -17.89 -26.18
N ILE A 560 22.87 -17.95 -27.49
CA ILE A 560 22.09 -17.22 -28.50
C ILE A 560 20.65 -17.76 -28.57
N ASP A 561 20.50 -19.09 -28.61
CA ASP A 561 19.21 -19.76 -28.69
C ASP A 561 18.37 -19.49 -27.41
N GLY A 562 18.99 -19.51 -26.23
CA GLY A 562 18.33 -19.19 -24.95
C GLY A 562 17.87 -17.73 -24.86
N ALA A 563 18.69 -16.76 -25.33
CA ALA A 563 18.31 -15.36 -25.39
C ALA A 563 17.14 -15.10 -26.35
N LEU A 564 17.14 -15.76 -27.51
CA LEU A 564 16.02 -15.75 -28.46
C LEU A 564 14.72 -16.27 -27.81
N VAL A 565 14.79 -17.43 -27.14
CA VAL A 565 13.63 -18.02 -26.47
C VAL A 565 13.06 -17.05 -25.44
N ASN A 566 13.92 -16.42 -24.64
CA ASN A 566 13.50 -15.42 -23.66
C ASN A 566 12.79 -14.23 -24.32
N ASN A 567 13.37 -13.63 -25.37
CA ASN A 567 12.76 -12.50 -26.06
C ASN A 567 11.39 -12.86 -26.66
N ARG A 568 11.28 -14.04 -27.28
CA ARG A 568 10.00 -14.52 -27.82
C ARG A 568 8.95 -14.71 -26.74
N LEU A 569 9.35 -15.18 -25.56
CA LEU A 569 8.44 -15.44 -24.47
C LEU A 569 7.88 -14.14 -23.87
N VAL A 570 8.71 -13.11 -23.71
CA VAL A 570 8.26 -11.79 -23.27
C VAL A 570 7.35 -11.15 -24.32
N VAL A 571 7.76 -11.10 -25.59
CA VAL A 571 6.94 -10.56 -26.69
C VAL A 571 5.60 -11.28 -26.81
N ALA A 572 5.60 -12.61 -26.68
CA ALA A 572 4.38 -13.38 -26.73
C ALA A 572 3.48 -13.09 -25.52
N SER A 573 4.06 -12.88 -24.33
CA SER A 573 3.30 -12.55 -23.13
C SER A 573 2.68 -11.15 -23.23
N ASN A 574 3.44 -10.16 -23.72
CA ASN A 574 2.93 -8.80 -23.98
C ASN A 574 1.83 -8.82 -25.05
N PHE A 575 1.99 -9.61 -26.10
CA PHE A 575 0.93 -9.81 -27.09
C PHE A 575 -0.36 -10.34 -26.43
N THR A 576 -0.23 -11.34 -25.56
CA THR A 576 -1.38 -11.91 -24.87
C THR A 576 -2.00 -10.94 -23.87
N SER A 577 -1.21 -10.12 -23.16
CA SER A 577 -1.73 -9.13 -22.21
C SER A 577 -2.49 -7.99 -22.87
N LEU A 578 -2.15 -7.65 -24.12
CA LEU A 578 -2.86 -6.65 -24.94
C LEU A 578 -4.21 -7.13 -25.47
N LEU A 579 -4.56 -8.41 -25.36
CA LEU A 579 -5.85 -8.93 -25.81
C LEU A 579 -6.90 -8.75 -24.69
N ASP A 580 -7.16 -7.50 -24.30
CA ASP A 580 -7.96 -7.16 -23.13
C ASP A 580 -9.39 -6.70 -23.46
N THR A 581 -9.66 -6.30 -24.71
CA THR A 581 -11.00 -5.95 -25.17
C THR A 581 -11.71 -7.13 -25.86
N PRO A 582 -13.07 -7.15 -25.87
CA PRO A 582 -13.83 -8.14 -26.63
C PRO A 582 -13.52 -8.15 -28.14
N ALA A 583 -13.15 -7.01 -28.72
CA ALA A 583 -12.82 -6.90 -30.13
C ALA A 583 -11.48 -7.56 -30.47
N GLU A 584 -10.47 -7.36 -29.62
CA GLU A 584 -9.15 -7.98 -29.77
C GLU A 584 -9.22 -9.48 -29.55
N LEU A 585 -9.93 -9.92 -28.51
CA LEU A 585 -10.20 -11.34 -28.25
C LEU A 585 -10.90 -12.02 -29.43
N ALA A 586 -11.92 -11.36 -30.01
CA ALA A 586 -12.60 -11.88 -31.19
C ALA A 586 -11.70 -11.87 -32.44
N GLY A 587 -10.83 -10.87 -32.57
CA GLY A 587 -9.87 -10.72 -33.66
C GLY A 587 -8.79 -11.79 -33.65
N TYR A 588 -8.36 -12.24 -32.48
CA TYR A 588 -7.40 -13.33 -32.33
C TYR A 588 -8.07 -14.72 -32.34
N SER A 589 -8.75 -15.03 -33.46
CA SER A 589 -9.45 -16.31 -33.63
C SER A 589 -9.18 -16.96 -34.99
N GLY A 590 -8.98 -18.28 -34.98
CA GLY A 590 -8.77 -19.08 -36.18
C GLY A 590 -7.36 -19.03 -36.77
N SER A 591 -7.14 -19.83 -37.81
CA SER A 591 -5.80 -20.10 -38.37
C SER A 591 -5.13 -18.90 -39.04
N ALA A 592 -5.92 -17.97 -39.61
CA ALA A 592 -5.42 -16.74 -40.21
C ALA A 592 -4.81 -15.81 -39.16
N ALA A 593 -5.53 -15.56 -38.05
CA ALA A 593 -5.05 -14.76 -36.94
C ALA A 593 -3.82 -15.39 -36.27
N ALA A 594 -3.84 -16.72 -36.06
CA ALA A 594 -2.68 -17.46 -35.57
C ALA A 594 -1.47 -17.34 -36.51
N SER A 595 -1.67 -17.25 -37.83
CA SER A 595 -0.58 -17.02 -38.79
C SER A 595 0.03 -15.63 -38.69
N VAL A 596 -0.78 -14.60 -38.40
CA VAL A 596 -0.30 -13.24 -38.15
C VAL A 596 0.52 -13.19 -36.87
N ALA A 597 0.02 -13.79 -35.79
CA ALA A 597 0.73 -13.84 -34.51
C ALA A 597 2.00 -14.72 -34.56
N ARG A 598 2.01 -15.78 -35.38
CA ARG A 598 3.26 -16.50 -35.72
C ARG A 598 4.25 -15.59 -36.41
N ALA A 599 3.83 -14.84 -37.43
CA ALA A 599 4.70 -13.95 -38.20
C ALA A 599 5.34 -12.88 -37.31
N LEU A 600 4.60 -12.35 -36.32
CA LEU A 600 5.15 -11.47 -35.28
C LEU A 600 6.38 -12.10 -34.61
N LEU A 601 6.26 -13.31 -34.07
CA LEU A 601 7.37 -13.98 -33.38
C LEU A 601 8.53 -14.38 -34.31
N THR A 602 8.30 -14.54 -35.62
CA THR A 602 9.40 -14.83 -36.56
C THR A 602 10.38 -13.68 -36.73
N HIS A 603 9.96 -12.44 -36.44
CA HIS A 603 10.82 -11.26 -36.48
C HIS A 603 11.58 -11.00 -35.17
N VAL A 604 11.28 -11.78 -34.12
CA VAL A 604 12.00 -11.73 -32.85
C VAL A 604 13.25 -12.60 -32.92
N ASP A 605 14.39 -12.00 -32.62
CA ASP A 605 15.72 -12.62 -32.53
C ASP A 605 16.37 -12.41 -31.14
N GLN A 606 17.59 -12.93 -30.94
CA GLN A 606 18.33 -12.81 -29.67
C GLN A 606 18.75 -11.37 -29.33
N ASN A 607 18.77 -10.46 -30.31
CA ASN A 607 19.17 -9.06 -30.13
C ASN A 607 17.96 -8.11 -30.07
N THR A 608 16.75 -8.67 -30.18
CA THR A 608 15.52 -7.88 -30.17
C THR A 608 15.35 -7.20 -28.81
N SER A 609 15.41 -5.87 -28.83
CA SER A 609 14.99 -5.04 -27.70
C SER A 609 13.47 -5.16 -27.58
N VAL A 610 12.99 -5.85 -26.54
CA VAL A 610 11.54 -6.02 -26.29
C VAL A 610 10.85 -4.66 -26.23
N LEU A 611 11.52 -3.67 -25.63
CA LEU A 611 11.03 -2.29 -25.51
C LEU A 611 10.76 -1.66 -26.88
N ASP A 612 11.73 -1.71 -27.78
CA ASP A 612 11.60 -1.09 -29.10
C ASP A 612 10.59 -1.87 -29.98
N TYR A 613 10.45 -3.17 -29.70
CA TYR A 613 9.57 -4.06 -30.44
C TYR A 613 8.09 -3.93 -30.04
N GLU A 614 7.78 -3.41 -28.85
CA GLU A 614 6.42 -3.34 -28.31
C GLU A 614 5.43 -2.60 -29.24
N SER A 615 5.89 -1.53 -29.90
CA SER A 615 5.08 -0.82 -30.90
C SER A 615 4.58 -1.72 -32.04
N THR A 616 5.37 -2.74 -32.41
CA THR A 616 4.99 -3.75 -33.42
C THR A 616 3.94 -4.72 -32.87
N VAL A 617 4.05 -5.08 -31.58
CA VAL A 617 3.08 -5.95 -30.89
C VAL A 617 1.71 -5.27 -30.84
N MET A 618 1.65 -4.04 -30.33
CA MET A 618 0.42 -3.24 -30.25
C MET A 618 -0.23 -3.05 -31.62
N GLN A 619 0.56 -2.74 -32.66
CA GLN A 619 0.04 -2.61 -34.03
C GLN A 619 -0.52 -3.94 -34.55
N THR A 620 0.09 -5.06 -34.21
CA THR A 620 -0.38 -6.38 -34.62
C THR A 620 -1.73 -6.72 -33.99
N VAL A 621 -1.89 -6.45 -32.70
CA VAL A 621 -3.17 -6.65 -31.98
C VAL A 621 -4.27 -5.75 -32.55
N ALA A 622 -3.99 -4.46 -32.75
CA ALA A 622 -4.95 -3.52 -33.35
C ALA A 622 -5.42 -3.95 -34.76
N ASN A 623 -4.50 -4.46 -35.58
CA ASN A 623 -4.83 -4.98 -36.91
C ASN A 623 -5.73 -6.23 -36.83
N LEU A 624 -5.49 -7.12 -35.87
CA LEU A 624 -6.34 -8.29 -35.64
C LEU A 624 -7.76 -7.91 -35.20
N ALA A 625 -7.90 -6.85 -34.41
CA ALA A 625 -9.19 -6.31 -33.98
C ALA A 625 -9.97 -5.57 -35.10
N GLY A 626 -9.37 -5.38 -36.28
CA GLY A 626 -10.02 -4.75 -37.45
C GLY A 626 -9.89 -3.22 -37.52
N GLY A 627 -8.99 -2.61 -36.74
CA GLY A 627 -8.81 -1.15 -36.68
C GLY A 627 -7.65 -0.63 -37.55
N VAL A 628 -7.93 0.32 -38.44
CA VAL A 628 -6.96 1.37 -38.80
C VAL A 628 -6.89 2.31 -37.60
N GLN A 629 -5.69 2.69 -37.16
CA GLN A 629 -5.42 3.64 -36.08
C GLN A 629 -6.33 4.89 -36.18
N THR A 630 -7.46 4.87 -35.49
CA THR A 630 -8.14 6.06 -35.01
C THR A 630 -7.83 6.10 -33.54
N SER A 631 -7.12 7.15 -33.10
CA SER A 631 -6.82 7.47 -31.69
C SER A 631 -7.83 6.80 -30.76
N ALA A 632 -7.40 5.71 -30.09
CA ALA A 632 -8.22 5.08 -29.09
C ALA A 632 -8.63 6.17 -28.09
N ALA A 633 -9.91 6.22 -27.74
CA ALA A 633 -10.32 7.03 -26.60
C ALA A 633 -9.42 6.60 -25.43
N PRO A 634 -8.86 7.53 -24.64
CA PRO A 634 -8.03 7.16 -23.49
C PRO A 634 -8.82 6.16 -22.66
N GLN A 635 -8.34 4.91 -22.57
CA GLN A 635 -8.81 4.05 -21.51
C GLN A 635 -8.22 4.65 -20.24
N GLU A 636 -9.07 4.87 -19.26
CA GLU A 636 -8.60 5.16 -17.91
C GLU A 636 -7.72 3.98 -17.53
N VAL A 637 -6.45 4.23 -17.22
CA VAL A 637 -5.63 3.18 -16.60
C VAL A 637 -6.20 2.99 -15.20
N VAL A 638 -7.18 2.09 -15.12
CA VAL A 638 -7.80 1.70 -13.86
C VAL A 638 -6.71 0.95 -13.11
N LEU A 639 -6.02 1.65 -12.21
CA LEU A 639 -5.35 1.00 -11.09
C LEU A 639 -6.36 0.00 -10.53
N VAL A 640 -5.98 -1.27 -10.39
CA VAL A 640 -6.90 -2.37 -10.05
C VAL A 640 -7.57 -2.07 -8.70
N GLY A 641 -8.64 -1.28 -8.66
CA GLY A 641 -9.18 -0.78 -7.40
C GLY A 641 -9.84 0.59 -7.41
N THR A 642 -9.77 1.39 -8.48
CA THR A 642 -10.58 2.62 -8.58
C THR A 642 -12.04 2.28 -8.91
N SER A 643 -12.78 1.73 -7.95
CA SER A 643 -14.24 1.75 -8.05
C SER A 643 -14.69 3.21 -7.94
N THR A 644 -15.24 3.72 -9.03
CA THR A 644 -15.85 5.05 -9.16
C THR A 644 -16.73 5.41 -7.96
N LEU A 645 -16.29 6.36 -7.12
CA LEU A 645 -17.13 6.95 -6.08
C LEU A 645 -18.01 8.04 -6.71
N GLU A 646 -19.29 7.70 -6.93
CA GLU A 646 -20.34 8.70 -7.04
C GLU A 646 -20.54 9.41 -5.69
N HIS A 647 -20.59 10.73 -5.76
CA HIS A 647 -20.96 11.66 -4.68
C HIS A 647 -22.16 11.21 -3.84
N ALA A 648 -22.06 11.30 -2.51
CA ALA A 648 -23.14 11.78 -1.65
C ALA A 648 -22.62 12.20 -0.26
N TRP A 649 -22.45 13.50 -0.06
CA TRP A 649 -22.47 14.12 1.26
C TRP A 649 -23.93 14.28 1.72
N ALA A 650 -24.24 13.84 2.92
CA ALA A 650 -25.40 14.25 3.71
C ALA A 650 -24.99 14.43 5.17
#